data_AF-A0A535NN38-F1
#
_entry.id   AF-A0A535NN38-F1
#
_cell.length_a   1.000
_cell.length_b   1.000
_cell.length_c   1.000
_cell.angle_alpha   90.00
_cell.angle_beta   90.00
_cell.angle_gamma   90.00
#
_symmetry.space_group_name_H-M   'P 1'
#
loop_
_entity.id
_entity.type
_entity.pdbx_description
1 polymer ?
#
loop_
_entity_poly.entity_id
_entity_poly.type
_entity_poly.pdbx_seq_one_letter_code
_entity_poly.pdbx_strand_id
1 'polypeptide(L)'
;MKASLCRKLTNLVAIASVVAAAVAAGPPTTASATTGGCQLGNQAGAIKHVIYLQFDNTHYMRDRPDVASDLQQMPHLLNFLTSNGTLFTNDHTILISHTAGGIVSTQTGLYPDRHGLGVSNSYFYFPPSKTPAFSSAFKYWTDLVDDNTGVNDPLSNMITDGQKTTPAPWVPFTRTGCDFGAVSLANIELENTGTGPFGDMSEAFGTGSPEWNAAVASNAAPSGTAARAKALTDYVGIAVHCAQGGGICTQNAQNVANSRADQLPDEPGSYLGYLALYGAKYVNPAINNGSACVSNTEGQPVTDPFGQCGFPGFDGAFAKNTLGYLAQMQESGIPITWGYISDAHDNHTSAFPAPFNPNFPRASGPGEADYVGQLKAYDDAFAAFFNRLKADGIDQSNTLFMVTVDEGDQFAGGIGIPQTDGTLGYRHANCSWTTAPACPSNQVGEVNLNLRLKVPAGSPTFSVHSDSAPTFYVNGQPDRTDPTLRKLERDLFGLNSIDPYVSTDPGPVFVQMADPIAEKALHFVTTDPARTPSFTGFADPNYFLTAANTGPSCGSNPCIDYHFAWSHGDMQPVIANTWMGLVGPGIQKGGIDSTTWTDHTNVRPTMLAALGLHDDYVLDGRVLIEALTTQATPQSLIAHRETLRRLGDVYEQVNAPFGEFGLSTLTASSNAIKSGSAADDSNYTNVENQIGSLAGERDALAAQIRTALNAAAFDGAPLNEQQAKDWINQAQGLIDQAKQLAASS
;
A
#
# COMPACT_ATOMS: atom_id res chain seq x y z
N MET A 1 -39.71 -40.99 14.41
CA MET A 1 -40.86 -41.91 14.56
C MET A 1 -41.93 -41.25 15.41
N LYS A 2 -43.13 -40.99 14.86
CA LYS A 2 -44.42 -40.60 15.52
C LYS A 2 -44.39 -39.29 16.36
N ALA A 3 -45.36 -38.38 16.41
CA ALA A 3 -46.75 -38.26 15.96
C ALA A 3 -47.13 -36.74 16.04
N SER A 4 -47.83 -36.15 15.07
CA SER A 4 -49.30 -35.97 15.02
C SER A 4 -49.88 -34.67 15.65
N LEU A 5 -50.34 -33.79 14.75
CA LEU A 5 -51.62 -33.02 14.74
C LEU A 5 -52.02 -32.09 15.90
N CYS A 6 -52.42 -30.84 15.59
CA CYS A 6 -53.82 -30.49 15.27
C CYS A 6 -54.01 -29.03 14.77
N ARG A 7 -55.04 -28.85 13.94
CA ARG A 7 -55.47 -27.65 13.16
C ARG A 7 -56.10 -26.52 14.00
N LYS A 8 -56.11 -25.30 13.43
CA LYS A 8 -57.28 -24.42 13.14
C LYS A 8 -56.80 -23.22 12.27
N LEU A 9 -57.07 -23.17 10.96
CA LEU A 9 -58.23 -22.55 10.25
C LEU A 9 -58.51 -21.08 10.61
N THR A 10 -58.17 -20.14 9.70
CA THR A 10 -59.07 -19.06 9.27
C THR A 10 -58.63 -18.38 7.95
N ASN A 11 -59.44 -18.58 6.92
CA ASN A 11 -59.85 -17.73 5.78
C ASN A 11 -58.92 -16.66 5.17
N LEU A 12 -58.64 -16.86 3.87
CA LEU A 12 -58.35 -15.82 2.88
C LEU A 12 -59.57 -14.88 2.67
N VAL A 13 -59.30 -13.57 2.64
CA VAL A 13 -60.01 -12.61 1.79
C VAL A 13 -58.95 -11.67 1.20
N ALA A 14 -58.85 -11.66 -0.13
CA ALA A 14 -58.01 -10.75 -0.88
C ALA A 14 -58.65 -9.36 -0.92
N ILE A 15 -57.92 -8.34 -0.46
CA ILE A 15 -58.23 -6.93 -0.71
C ILE A 15 -57.01 -6.32 -1.41
N ALA A 16 -57.18 -6.07 -2.70
CA ALA A 16 -56.28 -5.25 -3.49
C ALA A 16 -56.35 -3.80 -2.97
N SER A 17 -55.21 -3.28 -2.51
CA SER A 17 -55.05 -1.87 -2.16
C SER A 17 -53.97 -1.29 -3.07
N VAL A 18 -54.42 -0.43 -3.98
CA VAL A 18 -53.59 0.41 -4.84
C VAL A 18 -52.82 1.38 -3.95
N VAL A 19 -51.49 1.28 -3.91
CA VAL A 19 -50.62 2.35 -3.44
C VAL A 19 -49.96 2.94 -4.68
N ALA A 20 -50.36 4.17 -5.00
CA ALA A 20 -49.77 4.97 -6.05
C ALA A 20 -48.31 5.30 -5.68
N ALA A 21 -47.36 4.68 -6.36
CA ALA A 21 -45.98 5.16 -6.37
C ALA A 21 -45.96 6.45 -7.20
N ALA A 22 -45.79 7.59 -6.51
CA ALA A 22 -45.43 8.84 -7.15
C ALA A 22 -43.98 8.71 -7.65
N VAL A 23 -43.82 8.27 -8.89
CA VAL A 23 -42.55 8.37 -9.61
C VAL A 23 -42.36 9.85 -9.93
N ALA A 24 -41.56 10.55 -9.13
CA ALA A 24 -41.04 11.84 -9.52
C ALA A 24 -40.07 11.59 -10.69
N ALA A 25 -40.58 11.74 -11.92
CA ALA A 25 -39.74 11.83 -13.10
C ALA A 25 -38.88 13.09 -12.95
N GLY A 26 -37.62 12.90 -12.55
CA GLY A 26 -36.60 13.93 -12.72
C GLY A 26 -36.53 14.33 -14.20
N PRO A 27 -36.20 15.59 -14.51
CA PRO A 27 -36.04 16.00 -15.90
C PRO A 27 -34.99 15.10 -16.58
N PRO A 28 -35.20 14.70 -17.84
CA PRO A 28 -34.22 13.90 -18.56
C PRO A 28 -32.92 14.68 -18.62
N THR A 29 -31.88 14.18 -17.94
CA THR A 29 -30.51 14.60 -18.21
C THR A 29 -30.23 14.21 -19.65
N THR A 30 -30.30 15.19 -20.54
CA THR A 30 -29.72 15.06 -21.87
C THR A 30 -28.25 14.76 -21.67
N ALA A 31 -27.86 13.50 -21.81
CA ALA A 31 -26.48 13.13 -22.04
C ALA A 31 -26.06 13.82 -23.34
N SER A 32 -25.48 15.01 -23.20
CA SER A 32 -24.71 15.60 -24.29
C SER A 32 -23.57 14.65 -24.53
N ALA A 33 -23.66 13.89 -25.62
CA ALA A 33 -22.49 13.29 -26.24
C ALA A 33 -21.58 14.45 -26.69
N THR A 34 -20.74 14.93 -25.78
CA THR A 34 -19.63 15.82 -26.13
C THR A 34 -18.57 14.95 -26.78
N THR A 35 -18.27 15.27 -28.04
CA THR A 35 -17.10 14.82 -28.79
C THR A 35 -15.87 14.77 -27.89
N GLY A 36 -15.42 13.55 -27.58
CA GLY A 36 -14.64 13.19 -26.39
C GLY A 36 -13.20 13.70 -26.39
N GLY A 37 -12.82 14.34 -25.28
CA GLY A 37 -11.45 14.60 -24.86
C GLY A 37 -11.41 14.56 -23.33
N CYS A 38 -10.27 14.20 -22.75
CA CYS A 38 -10.05 14.10 -21.31
C CYS A 38 -10.49 15.38 -20.59
N GLN A 39 -11.39 15.26 -19.61
CA GLN A 39 -11.90 16.38 -18.82
C GLN A 39 -11.41 16.29 -17.39
N LEU A 40 -10.56 17.24 -17.01
CA LEU A 40 -10.00 17.37 -15.67
C LEU A 40 -10.19 18.80 -15.14
N GLY A 41 -10.25 18.90 -13.82
CA GLY A 41 -10.25 20.14 -13.08
C GLY A 41 -11.64 20.53 -12.57
N ASN A 42 -11.66 21.11 -11.37
CA ASN A 42 -12.87 21.60 -10.71
C ASN A 42 -13.17 23.10 -10.99
N GLN A 43 -12.72 23.62 -12.14
CA GLN A 43 -12.84 25.04 -12.53
C GLN A 43 -11.95 26.03 -11.75
N ALA A 44 -11.08 25.56 -10.83
CA ALA A 44 -10.12 26.41 -10.11
C ALA A 44 -8.77 26.60 -10.81
N GLY A 45 -8.57 25.95 -11.94
CA GLY A 45 -7.37 26.02 -12.77
C GLY A 45 -7.47 25.04 -13.94
N ALA A 46 -6.61 25.19 -14.94
CA ALA A 46 -6.58 24.30 -16.10
C ALA A 46 -5.64 23.11 -15.84
N ILE A 47 -6.08 22.14 -15.02
CA ILE A 47 -5.38 20.86 -14.92
C ILE A 47 -5.64 20.08 -16.20
N LYS A 48 -4.57 19.63 -16.85
CA LYS A 48 -4.59 18.83 -18.08
C LYS A 48 -3.88 17.49 -17.91
N HIS A 49 -2.95 17.43 -16.96
CA HIS A 49 -2.12 16.27 -16.71
C HIS A 49 -2.11 15.94 -15.21
N VAL A 50 -1.92 14.67 -14.91
CA VAL A 50 -1.65 14.17 -13.55
C VAL A 50 -0.39 13.33 -13.61
N ILE A 51 0.56 13.67 -12.74
CA ILE A 51 1.76 12.89 -12.52
C ILE A 51 1.76 12.48 -11.05
N TYR A 52 1.56 11.19 -10.82
CA TYR A 52 1.61 10.57 -9.51
C TYR A 52 2.93 9.81 -9.41
N LEU A 53 3.65 10.00 -8.32
CA LEU A 53 4.87 9.27 -8.01
C LEU A 53 4.80 8.76 -6.58
N GLN A 54 5.13 7.49 -6.41
CA GLN A 54 5.30 6.88 -5.09
C GLN A 54 6.66 6.23 -5.03
N PHE A 55 7.45 6.60 -4.03
CA PHE A 55 8.72 5.96 -3.76
C PHE A 55 8.52 4.74 -2.87
N ASP A 56 9.45 3.80 -3.00
CA ASP A 56 9.77 2.85 -1.94
C ASP A 56 10.68 3.53 -0.90
N ASN A 57 10.31 3.46 0.37
CA ASN A 57 11.16 3.69 1.55
C ASN A 57 12.08 4.93 1.49
N THR A 58 11.59 6.03 0.92
CA THR A 58 12.33 7.28 0.76
C THR A 58 12.04 8.23 1.91
N HIS A 59 13.08 8.65 2.64
CA HIS A 59 12.92 9.41 3.87
C HIS A 59 13.03 10.93 3.70
N TYR A 60 12.06 11.64 4.27
CA TYR A 60 12.18 13.08 4.54
C TYR A 60 13.05 13.34 5.78
N MET A 61 12.86 12.53 6.83
CA MET A 61 13.62 12.60 8.07
C MET A 61 15.00 12.02 7.89
N ARG A 62 15.96 12.43 8.73
CA ARG A 62 17.32 11.89 8.68
C ARG A 62 17.41 10.63 9.51
N ASP A 63 17.84 9.52 8.91
CA ASP A 63 18.17 8.28 9.64
C ASP A 63 19.32 8.49 10.62
N ARG A 64 20.22 9.42 10.28
CA ARG A 64 21.33 9.85 11.13
C ARG A 64 21.45 11.35 11.20
N PRO A 65 21.70 11.95 12.38
CA PRO A 65 21.79 13.40 12.53
C PRO A 65 22.76 14.09 11.55
N ASP A 66 23.90 13.44 11.26
CA ASP A 66 24.99 13.99 10.44
C ASP A 66 24.92 13.60 8.95
N VAL A 67 23.93 12.80 8.55
CA VAL A 67 23.69 12.41 7.15
C VAL A 67 22.44 13.15 6.65
N ALA A 68 22.49 13.74 5.47
CA ALA A 68 21.32 14.35 4.86
C ALA A 68 20.26 13.27 4.57
N SER A 69 18.97 13.58 4.74
CA SER A 69 17.90 12.66 4.36
C SER A 69 17.84 12.48 2.85
N ASP A 70 17.09 11.49 2.38
CA ASP A 70 16.96 11.20 0.93
C ASP A 70 16.48 12.42 0.15
N LEU A 71 15.41 13.06 0.63
CA LEU A 71 14.91 14.28 -0.01
C LEU A 71 15.91 15.45 0.04
N GLN A 72 16.73 15.56 1.10
CA GLN A 72 17.79 16.58 1.15
C GLN A 72 18.91 16.31 0.13
N GLN A 73 19.13 15.04 -0.22
CA GLN A 73 20.08 14.62 -1.26
C GLN A 73 19.48 14.65 -2.68
N MET A 74 18.16 14.84 -2.80
CA MET A 74 17.42 15.09 -4.05
C MET A 74 16.87 16.53 -4.14
N PRO A 75 17.72 17.56 -4.13
CA PRO A 75 17.29 18.96 -4.07
C PRO A 75 16.40 19.40 -5.25
N HIS A 76 16.48 18.81 -6.45
CA HIS A 76 15.58 19.19 -7.55
C HIS A 76 14.13 18.83 -7.25
N LEU A 77 13.88 17.66 -6.66
CA LEU A 77 12.55 17.27 -6.21
C LEU A 77 12.11 18.08 -4.98
N LEU A 78 12.94 18.13 -3.93
CA LEU A 78 12.59 18.83 -2.69
C LEU A 78 12.28 20.31 -2.94
N ASN A 79 13.11 21.00 -3.73
CA ASN A 79 12.86 22.40 -4.08
C ASN A 79 11.62 22.56 -4.96
N PHE A 80 11.35 21.62 -5.87
CA PHE A 80 10.15 21.65 -6.68
C PHE A 80 8.88 21.59 -5.81
N LEU A 81 8.81 20.63 -4.88
CA LEU A 81 7.69 20.46 -3.96
C LEU A 81 7.50 21.69 -3.06
N THR A 82 8.57 22.14 -2.42
CA THR A 82 8.51 23.24 -1.43
C THR A 82 8.35 24.63 -2.04
N SER A 83 8.82 24.85 -3.28
CA SER A 83 8.70 26.16 -3.93
C SER A 83 7.41 26.34 -4.73
N ASN A 84 6.78 25.23 -5.16
CA ASN A 84 5.62 25.28 -6.06
C ASN A 84 4.32 24.75 -5.44
N GLY A 85 4.37 24.18 -4.24
CA GLY A 85 3.21 23.57 -3.61
C GLY A 85 3.36 23.43 -2.10
N THR A 86 2.85 22.32 -1.56
CA THR A 86 2.91 22.01 -0.12
C THR A 86 3.47 20.61 0.06
N LEU A 87 4.44 20.48 0.99
CA LEU A 87 5.05 19.24 1.44
C LEU A 87 4.63 18.98 2.89
N PHE A 88 3.77 17.99 3.09
CA PHE A 88 3.37 17.50 4.39
C PHE A 88 4.41 16.51 4.91
N THR A 89 4.89 16.72 6.13
CA THR A 89 5.97 15.93 6.76
C THR A 89 5.54 15.27 8.06
N ASN A 90 4.25 15.39 8.36
CA ASN A 90 3.54 14.68 9.43
C ASN A 90 2.43 13.82 8.78
N ASP A 91 2.80 13.20 7.67
CA ASP A 91 2.01 12.19 6.99
C ASP A 91 2.30 10.82 7.61
N HIS A 92 1.35 9.89 7.51
CA HIS A 92 1.50 8.55 8.06
C HIS A 92 1.07 7.48 7.06
N THR A 93 1.71 6.33 7.12
CA THR A 93 1.32 5.15 6.33
C THR A 93 0.18 4.37 7.03
N ILE A 94 -0.23 3.26 6.42
CA ILE A 94 -1.11 2.26 7.04
C ILE A 94 -0.34 1.33 7.97
N LEU A 95 -1.04 0.54 8.78
CA LEU A 95 -0.45 -0.52 9.59
C LEU A 95 -1.09 -1.86 9.21
N ILE A 96 -0.36 -2.96 9.03
CA ILE A 96 1.10 -3.06 8.88
C ILE A 96 1.51 -2.34 7.59
N SER A 97 2.50 -1.46 7.68
CA SER A 97 3.00 -0.78 6.49
C SER A 97 3.76 -1.79 5.63
N HIS A 98 3.41 -1.88 4.35
CA HIS A 98 4.33 -2.43 3.36
C HIS A 98 4.06 -1.78 2.01
N THR A 99 5.01 -1.85 1.09
CA THR A 99 4.88 -1.47 -0.33
C THR A 99 3.47 -1.66 -0.90
N ALA A 100 2.93 -2.89 -0.94
CA ALA A 100 1.64 -3.17 -1.59
C ALA A 100 0.46 -2.42 -0.95
N GLY A 101 0.26 -2.57 0.35
CA GLY A 101 -0.84 -1.94 1.08
C GLY A 101 -0.67 -0.43 1.23
N GLY A 102 0.56 0.07 1.37
CA GLY A 102 0.87 1.51 1.39
C GLY A 102 0.50 2.18 0.06
N ILE A 103 0.92 1.57 -1.05
CA ILE A 103 0.55 1.99 -2.40
C ILE A 103 -0.98 1.91 -2.58
N VAL A 104 -1.59 0.74 -2.35
CA VAL A 104 -3.02 0.53 -2.59
C VAL A 104 -3.89 1.47 -1.74
N SER A 105 -3.50 1.76 -0.49
CA SER A 105 -4.25 2.70 0.36
C SER A 105 -4.16 4.14 -0.16
N THR A 106 -3.01 4.51 -0.74
CA THR A 106 -2.83 5.80 -1.42
C THR A 106 -3.67 5.90 -2.70
N GLN A 107 -3.70 4.81 -3.49
CA GLN A 107 -4.44 4.74 -4.75
C GLN A 107 -5.96 4.74 -4.55
N THR A 108 -6.45 4.05 -3.52
CA THR A 108 -7.88 3.83 -3.25
C THR A 108 -8.46 4.80 -2.22
N GLY A 109 -7.64 5.41 -1.36
CA GLY A 109 -8.16 6.17 -0.22
C GLY A 109 -8.90 5.31 0.81
N LEU A 110 -8.62 4.00 0.85
CA LEU A 110 -9.21 3.02 1.76
C LEU A 110 -8.16 2.46 2.72
N TYR A 111 -8.56 2.10 3.93
CA TYR A 111 -7.73 1.31 4.83
C TYR A 111 -7.73 -0.19 4.44
N PRO A 112 -6.74 -0.98 4.92
CA PRO A 112 -6.53 -2.35 4.49
C PRO A 112 -7.69 -3.32 4.68
N ASP A 113 -8.50 -3.14 5.71
CA ASP A 113 -9.72 -3.91 5.93
C ASP A 113 -10.76 -3.73 4.82
N ARG A 114 -10.75 -2.57 4.14
CA ARG A 114 -11.71 -2.22 3.08
C ARG A 114 -11.19 -2.43 1.65
N HIS A 115 -9.91 -2.78 1.47
CA HIS A 115 -9.36 -3.18 0.17
C HIS A 115 -8.79 -4.60 0.12
N GLY A 116 -8.63 -5.27 1.25
CA GLY A 116 -8.37 -6.72 1.33
C GLY A 116 -6.93 -7.10 1.68
N LEU A 117 -6.01 -6.13 1.78
CA LEU A 117 -4.59 -6.36 2.06
C LEU A 117 -4.21 -6.05 3.51
N GLY A 118 -4.89 -6.69 4.47
CA GLY A 118 -4.71 -6.43 5.92
C GLY A 118 -3.29 -6.69 6.50
N VAL A 119 -2.42 -7.40 5.77
CA VAL A 119 -0.99 -7.64 6.10
C VAL A 119 -0.08 -7.00 5.05
N SER A 120 -0.65 -6.36 4.02
CA SER A 120 0.06 -5.58 3.00
C SER A 120 0.80 -6.41 1.92
N ASN A 121 2.09 -6.77 2.05
CA ASN A 121 2.88 -7.37 0.94
C ASN A 121 2.55 -8.85 0.62
N SER A 122 2.18 -9.61 1.63
CA SER A 122 1.69 -10.98 1.48
C SER A 122 0.96 -11.39 2.74
N TYR A 123 0.15 -12.43 2.65
CA TYR A 123 -0.61 -12.91 3.79
C TYR A 123 -0.78 -14.42 3.74
N PHE A 124 -1.12 -15.00 4.88
CA PHE A 124 -1.68 -16.33 4.90
C PHE A 124 -3.20 -16.25 5.03
N TYR A 125 -3.88 -17.33 4.69
CA TYR A 125 -5.29 -17.50 4.93
C TYR A 125 -5.57 -18.93 5.43
N PHE A 126 -6.71 -19.11 6.08
CA PHE A 126 -7.15 -20.39 6.65
C PHE A 126 -8.12 -21.11 5.69
N PRO A 127 -7.63 -22.04 4.84
CA PRO A 127 -8.49 -22.91 4.06
C PRO A 127 -9.34 -23.81 4.97
N PRO A 128 -10.32 -24.58 4.43
CA PRO A 128 -11.13 -25.50 5.23
C PRO A 128 -10.33 -26.52 6.07
N SER A 129 -9.09 -26.85 5.67
CA SER A 129 -8.17 -27.71 6.42
C SER A 129 -7.62 -27.08 7.70
N LYS A 130 -7.76 -25.75 7.87
CA LYS A 130 -7.21 -24.94 8.96
C LYS A 130 -5.69 -25.03 9.10
N THR A 131 -5.01 -25.45 8.03
CA THR A 131 -3.55 -25.31 7.89
C THR A 131 -3.30 -24.10 6.99
N PRO A 132 -2.58 -23.06 7.45
CA PRO A 132 -2.41 -21.82 6.70
C PRO A 132 -1.87 -22.06 5.29
N ALA A 133 -2.46 -21.39 4.30
CA ALA A 133 -1.98 -21.32 2.92
C ALA A 133 -1.52 -19.88 2.61
N PHE A 134 -0.52 -19.74 1.75
CA PHE A 134 0.12 -18.46 1.44
C PHE A 134 -0.52 -17.80 0.22
N SER A 135 -0.60 -16.48 0.20
CA SER A 135 -0.85 -15.67 -0.99
C SER A 135 0.04 -14.44 -1.02
N SER A 136 0.58 -14.13 -2.20
CA SER A 136 1.17 -12.82 -2.49
C SER A 136 0.07 -11.76 -2.60
N ALA A 137 0.39 -10.50 -2.27
CA ALA A 137 -0.46 -9.36 -2.61
C ALA A 137 -0.16 -8.77 -4.00
N PHE A 138 1.04 -9.00 -4.54
CA PHE A 138 1.46 -8.49 -5.86
C PHE A 138 0.88 -9.33 -7.00
N LYS A 139 -0.31 -8.94 -7.46
CA LYS A 139 -1.11 -9.56 -8.53
C LYS A 139 -1.91 -8.51 -9.27
N TYR A 140 -2.43 -8.81 -10.45
CA TYR A 140 -3.34 -7.88 -11.10
C TYR A 140 -4.63 -7.64 -10.27
N TRP A 141 -5.27 -6.47 -10.45
CA TRP A 141 -6.38 -5.98 -9.62
C TRP A 141 -7.53 -6.99 -9.42
N THR A 142 -7.83 -7.78 -10.45
CA THR A 142 -8.93 -8.76 -10.45
C THR A 142 -8.48 -10.20 -10.17
N ASP A 143 -7.19 -10.43 -9.97
CA ASP A 143 -6.67 -11.77 -9.72
C ASP A 143 -7.14 -12.30 -8.35
N LEU A 144 -7.33 -13.62 -8.27
CA LEU A 144 -7.79 -14.29 -7.06
C LEU A 144 -6.64 -14.55 -6.07
N VAL A 145 -7.01 -14.95 -4.85
CA VAL A 145 -6.04 -15.50 -3.87
C VAL A 145 -5.28 -16.69 -4.45
N ASP A 146 -4.03 -16.91 -4.01
CA ASP A 146 -3.16 -17.99 -4.51
C ASP A 146 -3.67 -19.36 -4.06
N ASP A 147 -4.72 -19.83 -4.70
CA ASP A 147 -5.34 -21.11 -4.44
C ASP A 147 -5.30 -21.98 -5.69
N ASN A 148 -4.36 -22.91 -5.77
CA ASN A 148 -4.24 -23.83 -6.91
C ASN A 148 -5.50 -24.70 -7.17
N THR A 149 -6.46 -24.73 -6.24
CA THR A 149 -7.74 -25.45 -6.41
C THR A 149 -8.89 -24.57 -6.86
N GLY A 150 -8.85 -23.26 -6.61
CA GLY A 150 -9.96 -22.32 -6.79
C GLY A 150 -11.17 -22.56 -5.88
N VAL A 151 -11.00 -23.33 -4.81
CA VAL A 151 -12.08 -23.77 -3.90
C VAL A 151 -11.79 -23.41 -2.44
N ASN A 152 -10.51 -23.30 -2.05
CA ASN A 152 -10.10 -22.95 -0.70
C ASN A 152 -10.38 -21.48 -0.36
N ASP A 153 -10.15 -20.58 -1.32
CA ASP A 153 -10.56 -19.17 -1.25
C ASP A 153 -10.89 -18.68 -2.67
N PRO A 154 -12.17 -18.50 -3.02
CA PRO A 154 -12.60 -18.09 -4.35
C PRO A 154 -12.66 -16.56 -4.52
N LEU A 155 -12.23 -15.78 -3.53
CA LEU A 155 -12.31 -14.32 -3.56
C LEU A 155 -11.11 -13.70 -4.28
N SER A 156 -11.31 -12.50 -4.81
CA SER A 156 -10.25 -11.67 -5.38
C SER A 156 -9.20 -11.32 -4.33
N ASN A 157 -7.96 -11.05 -4.74
CA ASN A 157 -6.94 -10.48 -3.85
C ASN A 157 -7.43 -9.13 -3.29
N MET A 158 -7.90 -8.26 -4.20
CA MET A 158 -8.57 -7.00 -3.88
C MET A 158 -10.03 -7.26 -3.50
N ILE A 159 -10.40 -7.07 -2.24
CA ILE A 159 -11.78 -7.26 -1.76
C ILE A 159 -12.26 -6.13 -0.88
N THR A 160 -13.51 -5.74 -1.10
CA THR A 160 -14.20 -4.72 -0.31
C THR A 160 -15.56 -5.23 0.19
N ASP A 161 -16.32 -4.35 0.83
CA ASP A 161 -17.64 -4.62 1.40
C ASP A 161 -18.54 -5.46 0.46
N GLY A 162 -19.12 -6.52 1.02
CA GLY A 162 -19.95 -7.46 0.25
C GLY A 162 -19.16 -8.54 -0.51
N GLN A 163 -17.85 -8.69 -0.21
CA GLN A 163 -16.95 -9.66 -0.84
C GLN A 163 -16.91 -9.49 -2.36
N LYS A 164 -16.86 -8.22 -2.78
CA LYS A 164 -16.73 -7.80 -4.17
C LYS A 164 -15.32 -7.32 -4.42
N THR A 165 -14.88 -7.42 -5.67
CA THR A 165 -13.60 -6.80 -6.06
C THR A 165 -13.68 -5.30 -5.80
N THR A 166 -12.68 -4.75 -5.12
CA THR A 166 -12.59 -3.31 -4.84
C THR A 166 -12.66 -2.52 -6.17
N PRO A 167 -13.44 -1.44 -6.27
CA PRO A 167 -13.47 -0.63 -7.48
C PRO A 167 -12.08 -0.09 -7.85
N ALA A 168 -11.76 -0.11 -9.14
CA ALA A 168 -10.39 0.15 -9.59
C ALA A 168 -10.04 1.65 -9.65
N PRO A 169 -8.82 2.05 -9.25
CA PRO A 169 -8.46 3.46 -9.07
C PRO A 169 -8.33 4.25 -10.38
N TRP A 170 -8.19 3.57 -11.53
CA TRP A 170 -8.12 4.20 -12.84
C TRP A 170 -9.51 4.59 -13.40
N VAL A 171 -10.60 4.03 -12.86
CA VAL A 171 -11.95 4.11 -13.42
C VAL A 171 -12.50 5.54 -13.50
N PRO A 172 -12.35 6.42 -12.48
CA PRO A 172 -12.80 7.80 -12.60
C PRO A 172 -12.12 8.58 -13.74
N PHE A 173 -10.89 8.21 -14.10
CA PHE A 173 -10.16 8.85 -15.20
C PHE A 173 -10.62 8.31 -16.56
N THR A 174 -10.70 7.00 -16.73
CA THR A 174 -11.07 6.41 -18.02
C THR A 174 -12.51 6.73 -18.42
N ARG A 175 -13.41 6.85 -17.44
CA ARG A 175 -14.80 7.30 -17.64
C ARG A 175 -14.93 8.75 -18.07
N THR A 176 -14.02 9.64 -17.62
CA THR A 176 -14.01 11.05 -18.03
C THR A 176 -13.23 11.28 -19.34
N GLY A 177 -12.86 10.20 -20.04
CA GLY A 177 -12.22 10.27 -21.35
C GLY A 177 -10.69 10.40 -21.29
N CYS A 178 -10.05 10.10 -20.16
CA CYS A 178 -8.59 10.17 -19.99
C CYS A 178 -7.97 8.78 -20.05
N ASP A 179 -6.99 8.58 -20.93
CA ASP A 179 -6.11 7.41 -20.85
C ASP A 179 -5.27 7.48 -19.57
N PHE A 180 -5.04 6.33 -18.96
CA PHE A 180 -4.31 6.17 -17.71
C PHE A 180 -3.13 5.21 -17.94
N GLY A 181 -1.91 5.67 -17.69
CA GLY A 181 -0.69 4.88 -17.78
C GLY A 181 -0.06 4.65 -16.41
N ALA A 182 0.48 3.46 -16.19
CA ALA A 182 1.13 3.11 -14.94
C ALA A 182 2.47 2.39 -15.18
N VAL A 183 3.41 2.62 -14.26
CA VAL A 183 4.70 1.93 -14.21
C VAL A 183 5.02 1.48 -12.77
N SER A 184 5.06 0.16 -12.58
CA SER A 184 5.59 -0.56 -11.41
C SER A 184 4.84 -0.33 -10.09
N LEU A 185 3.55 0.00 -10.14
CA LEU A 185 2.75 0.21 -8.94
C LEU A 185 1.96 -1.04 -8.56
N ALA A 186 1.63 -1.15 -7.27
CA ALA A 186 0.87 -2.28 -6.77
C ALA A 186 -0.49 -2.44 -7.49
N ASN A 187 -0.72 -3.63 -8.04
CA ASN A 187 -1.99 -4.19 -8.52
C ASN A 187 -2.67 -3.51 -9.73
N ILE A 188 -2.15 -2.41 -10.27
CA ILE A 188 -2.75 -1.74 -11.44
C ILE A 188 -2.08 -2.15 -12.76
N GLU A 189 -0.92 -2.79 -12.70
CA GLU A 189 -0.29 -3.50 -13.81
C GLU A 189 -0.27 -5.01 -13.54
N LEU A 190 0.13 -5.81 -14.53
CA LEU A 190 0.49 -7.19 -14.24
C LEU A 190 1.76 -7.18 -13.39
N GLU A 191 1.79 -7.99 -12.34
CA GLU A 191 2.79 -8.06 -11.28
C GLU A 191 3.64 -9.32 -11.38
N ASN A 192 3.11 -10.37 -12.01
CA ASN A 192 3.76 -11.65 -12.11
C ASN A 192 3.55 -12.32 -13.48
N THR A 193 4.38 -13.34 -13.75
CA THR A 193 4.31 -14.14 -14.98
C THR A 193 3.48 -15.41 -14.78
N GLY A 194 2.57 -15.43 -13.81
CA GLY A 194 1.80 -16.59 -13.39
C GLY A 194 0.94 -17.15 -14.52
N THR A 195 1.12 -18.43 -14.82
CA THR A 195 0.36 -19.15 -15.86
C THR A 195 -0.59 -20.20 -15.28
N GLY A 196 -0.78 -20.20 -13.96
CA GLY A 196 -1.78 -21.01 -13.27
C GLY A 196 -3.20 -20.47 -13.49
N PRO A 197 -4.24 -21.13 -12.94
CA PRO A 197 -5.62 -20.70 -13.12
C PRO A 197 -5.95 -19.28 -12.62
N PHE A 198 -5.12 -18.72 -11.74
CA PHE A 198 -5.29 -17.42 -11.07
C PHE A 198 -4.03 -16.54 -11.19
N GLY A 199 -3.26 -16.74 -12.25
CA GLY A 199 -2.08 -15.90 -12.50
C GLY A 199 -2.38 -14.87 -13.58
N ASP A 200 -1.74 -13.72 -13.46
CA ASP A 200 -1.92 -12.54 -14.31
C ASP A 200 -1.93 -12.87 -15.82
N MET A 201 -1.03 -13.76 -16.28
CA MET A 201 -0.96 -14.10 -17.71
C MET A 201 -2.18 -14.89 -18.19
N SER A 202 -2.75 -15.72 -17.31
CA SER A 202 -3.98 -16.45 -17.59
C SER A 202 -5.19 -15.52 -17.59
N GLU A 203 -5.25 -14.57 -16.67
CA GLU A 203 -6.37 -13.64 -16.56
C GLU A 203 -6.37 -12.60 -17.70
N ALA A 204 -5.24 -11.93 -17.93
CA ALA A 204 -5.14 -10.85 -18.91
C ALA A 204 -5.18 -11.34 -20.37
N PHE A 205 -4.59 -12.51 -20.66
CA PHE A 205 -4.43 -13.00 -22.03
C PHE A 205 -5.17 -14.31 -22.35
N GLY A 206 -5.57 -15.08 -21.34
CA GLY A 206 -6.18 -16.39 -21.50
C GLY A 206 -5.16 -17.52 -21.72
N THR A 207 -5.44 -18.67 -21.11
CA THR A 207 -4.64 -19.90 -21.26
C THR A 207 -4.46 -20.30 -22.73
N GLY A 208 -3.20 -20.56 -23.12
CA GLY A 208 -2.85 -20.99 -24.47
C GLY A 208 -2.71 -19.86 -25.50
N SER A 209 -2.90 -18.61 -25.10
CA SER A 209 -2.53 -17.44 -25.91
C SER A 209 -1.02 -17.40 -26.21
N PRO A 210 -0.57 -16.67 -27.25
CA PRO A 210 0.86 -16.49 -27.52
C PRO A 210 1.63 -15.90 -26.33
N GLU A 211 1.03 -14.95 -25.61
CA GLU A 211 1.61 -14.32 -24.42
C GLU A 211 1.76 -15.31 -23.27
N TRP A 212 0.70 -16.08 -22.99
CA TRP A 212 0.72 -17.12 -21.97
C TRP A 212 1.76 -18.21 -22.29
N ASN A 213 1.85 -18.66 -23.54
CA ASN A 213 2.85 -19.66 -23.94
C ASN A 213 4.29 -19.12 -23.83
N ALA A 214 4.49 -17.82 -24.09
CA ALA A 214 5.78 -17.17 -23.87
C ALA A 214 6.13 -17.13 -22.38
N ALA A 215 5.16 -16.84 -21.51
CA ALA A 215 5.34 -16.91 -20.06
C ALA A 215 5.64 -18.34 -19.58
N VAL A 216 4.96 -19.37 -20.09
CA VAL A 216 5.29 -20.77 -19.78
C VAL A 216 6.73 -21.11 -20.15
N ALA A 217 7.16 -20.74 -21.36
CA ALA A 217 8.54 -20.99 -21.80
C ALA A 217 9.56 -20.24 -20.93
N SER A 218 9.26 -18.99 -20.56
CA SER A 218 10.11 -18.18 -19.69
C SER A 218 10.17 -18.76 -18.27
N ASN A 219 9.04 -19.16 -17.70
CA ASN A 219 8.93 -19.80 -16.38
C ASN A 219 9.61 -21.18 -16.32
N ALA A 220 9.77 -21.86 -17.45
CA ALA A 220 10.53 -23.12 -17.53
C ALA A 220 12.05 -22.91 -17.69
N ALA A 221 12.49 -21.70 -18.05
CA ALA A 221 13.91 -21.40 -18.25
C ALA A 221 14.67 -21.29 -16.91
N PRO A 222 15.99 -21.60 -16.89
CA PRO A 222 16.79 -21.49 -15.67
C PRO A 222 16.82 -20.07 -15.10
N SER A 223 16.77 -19.95 -13.77
CA SER A 223 16.93 -18.67 -13.06
C SER A 223 18.22 -17.95 -13.45
N GLY A 224 18.20 -16.61 -13.46
CA GLY A 224 19.34 -15.78 -13.82
C GLY A 224 19.72 -15.87 -15.30
N THR A 225 18.77 -16.13 -16.19
CA THR A 225 19.00 -16.14 -17.65
C THR A 225 18.07 -15.16 -18.37
N ALA A 226 18.52 -14.64 -19.52
CA ALA A 226 17.70 -13.78 -20.38
C ALA A 226 16.35 -14.43 -20.77
N ALA A 227 16.34 -15.75 -21.02
CA ALA A 227 15.11 -16.49 -21.33
C ALA A 227 14.13 -16.52 -20.15
N ARG A 228 14.63 -16.62 -18.91
CA ARG A 228 13.80 -16.55 -17.69
C ARG A 228 13.31 -15.14 -17.39
N ALA A 229 14.09 -14.11 -17.73
CA ALA A 229 13.67 -12.72 -17.58
C ALA A 229 12.56 -12.33 -18.59
N LYS A 230 12.54 -12.99 -19.76
CA LYS A 230 11.79 -12.52 -20.93
C LYS A 230 10.33 -12.16 -20.66
N ALA A 231 9.58 -13.00 -19.96
CA ALA A 231 8.16 -12.74 -19.72
C ALA A 231 7.93 -11.59 -18.72
N LEU A 232 8.81 -11.45 -17.71
CA LEU A 232 8.79 -10.30 -16.81
C LEU A 232 9.01 -9.01 -17.62
N THR A 233 10.09 -8.98 -18.40
CA THR A 233 10.48 -7.82 -19.22
C THR A 233 9.39 -7.41 -20.23
N ASP A 234 8.69 -8.38 -20.81
CA ASP A 234 7.69 -8.13 -21.85
C ASP A 234 6.31 -7.75 -21.30
N TYR A 235 5.87 -8.35 -20.17
CA TYR A 235 4.45 -8.33 -19.76
C TYR A 235 4.15 -7.68 -18.41
N VAL A 236 5.14 -7.57 -17.51
CA VAL A 236 4.94 -7.13 -16.12
C VAL A 236 5.29 -5.65 -15.96
N GLY A 237 4.70 -5.00 -14.96
CA GLY A 237 5.11 -3.71 -14.40
C GLY A 237 4.79 -2.47 -15.23
N ILE A 238 4.09 -2.61 -16.36
CA ILE A 238 3.71 -1.47 -17.21
C ILE A 238 2.34 -1.73 -17.82
N ALA A 239 1.42 -0.79 -17.70
CA ALA A 239 0.10 -0.87 -18.33
C ALA A 239 -0.41 0.48 -18.82
N VAL A 240 -1.35 0.44 -19.78
CA VAL A 240 -2.19 1.58 -20.12
C VAL A 240 -3.64 1.12 -20.13
N HIS A 241 -4.47 1.73 -19.28
CA HIS A 241 -5.93 1.58 -19.25
C HIS A 241 -6.54 2.71 -20.07
N CYS A 242 -7.22 2.36 -21.16
CA CYS A 242 -7.69 3.35 -22.12
C CYS A 242 -9.08 3.88 -21.78
N ALA A 243 -9.27 5.16 -22.08
CA ALA A 243 -10.52 5.87 -21.94
C ALA A 243 -11.68 5.21 -22.69
N GLN A 244 -12.90 5.56 -22.29
CA GLN A 244 -14.10 5.19 -23.02
C GLN A 244 -14.01 5.66 -24.49
N GLY A 245 -14.19 4.73 -25.43
CA GLY A 245 -13.96 4.99 -26.86
C GLY A 245 -12.60 4.52 -27.37
N GLY A 246 -11.74 4.00 -26.49
CA GLY A 246 -10.58 3.17 -26.83
C GLY A 246 -9.23 3.87 -26.82
N GLY A 247 -9.19 5.21 -26.80
CA GLY A 247 -7.96 5.99 -26.62
C GLY A 247 -6.75 5.51 -27.45
N ILE A 248 -5.57 5.52 -26.83
CA ILE A 248 -4.34 5.01 -27.45
C ILE A 248 -4.45 3.52 -27.84
N CYS A 249 -5.22 2.71 -27.12
CA CYS A 249 -5.44 1.29 -27.41
C CYS A 249 -6.08 1.05 -28.78
N THR A 250 -6.81 2.04 -29.32
CA THR A 250 -7.48 1.94 -30.63
C THR A 250 -6.94 2.88 -31.69
N GLN A 251 -5.87 3.62 -31.36
CA GLN A 251 -5.35 4.69 -32.21
C GLN A 251 -4.85 4.19 -33.58
N ASN A 252 -4.39 2.94 -33.66
CA ASN A 252 -3.94 2.32 -34.89
C ASN A 252 -4.18 0.80 -34.89
N ALA A 253 -4.04 0.15 -36.05
CA ALA A 253 -4.32 -1.28 -36.21
C ALA A 253 -3.42 -2.19 -35.34
N GLN A 254 -2.19 -1.76 -35.05
CA GLN A 254 -1.28 -2.53 -34.20
C GLN A 254 -1.74 -2.47 -32.73
N ASN A 255 -2.11 -1.29 -32.24
CA ASN A 255 -2.62 -1.12 -30.88
C ASN A 255 -3.94 -1.91 -30.70
N VAL A 256 -4.83 -1.86 -31.69
CA VAL A 256 -6.08 -2.65 -31.67
C VAL A 256 -5.78 -4.16 -31.54
N ALA A 257 -4.83 -4.68 -32.32
CA ALA A 257 -4.45 -6.09 -32.27
C ALA A 257 -3.77 -6.49 -30.94
N ASN A 258 -3.08 -5.55 -30.31
CA ASN A 258 -2.33 -5.78 -29.07
C ASN A 258 -3.17 -5.55 -27.81
N SER A 259 -4.24 -4.75 -27.90
CA SER A 259 -5.11 -4.44 -26.76
C SER A 259 -5.90 -5.66 -26.28
N ARG A 260 -6.26 -5.66 -25.00
CA ARG A 260 -7.14 -6.64 -24.36
C ARG A 260 -8.31 -5.92 -23.70
N ALA A 261 -9.39 -6.66 -23.44
CA ALA A 261 -10.47 -6.11 -22.63
C ALA A 261 -9.93 -5.79 -21.24
N ASP A 262 -10.18 -4.57 -20.75
CA ASP A 262 -9.92 -4.19 -19.37
C ASP A 262 -11.13 -4.62 -18.54
N GLN A 263 -11.01 -5.76 -17.85
CA GLN A 263 -12.15 -6.43 -17.22
C GLN A 263 -12.25 -6.02 -15.76
N LEU A 264 -13.38 -5.42 -15.38
CA LEU A 264 -13.74 -5.14 -13.99
C LEU A 264 -15.19 -5.60 -13.76
N PRO A 265 -15.43 -6.89 -13.50
CA PRO A 265 -16.78 -7.47 -13.49
C PRO A 265 -17.67 -6.96 -12.35
N ASP A 266 -17.07 -6.57 -11.22
CA ASP A 266 -17.77 -6.05 -10.06
C ASP A 266 -17.82 -4.51 -10.02
N GLU A 267 -17.30 -3.82 -11.04
CA GLU A 267 -17.24 -2.36 -11.07
C GLU A 267 -18.65 -1.75 -11.05
N PRO A 268 -18.99 -0.88 -10.08
CA PRO A 268 -20.26 -0.19 -10.02
C PRO A 268 -20.54 0.57 -11.33
N GLY A 269 -21.77 0.53 -11.84
CA GLY A 269 -22.10 1.25 -13.08
C GLY A 269 -21.59 0.60 -14.38
N SER A 270 -20.99 -0.60 -14.32
CA SER A 270 -20.39 -1.35 -15.44
C SER A 270 -19.09 -0.74 -15.98
N TYR A 271 -18.23 -1.61 -16.49
CA TYR A 271 -16.96 -1.27 -17.14
C TYR A 271 -16.76 -2.07 -18.44
N LEU A 272 -17.84 -2.39 -19.14
CA LEU A 272 -17.78 -3.14 -20.39
C LEU A 272 -17.30 -2.28 -21.56
N GLY A 273 -16.41 -2.85 -22.38
CA GLY A 273 -15.93 -2.22 -23.62
C GLY A 273 -14.69 -1.32 -23.46
N TYR A 274 -14.13 -1.24 -22.26
CA TYR A 274 -12.82 -0.63 -22.02
C TYR A 274 -11.71 -1.58 -22.45
N LEU A 275 -10.56 -1.00 -22.80
CA LEU A 275 -9.40 -1.72 -23.32
C LEU A 275 -8.16 -1.34 -22.54
N ALA A 276 -7.21 -2.27 -22.46
CA ALA A 276 -5.90 -2.03 -21.89
C ALA A 276 -4.78 -2.58 -22.79
N LEU A 277 -3.60 -1.99 -22.67
CA LEU A 277 -2.34 -2.53 -23.16
C LEU A 277 -1.51 -2.96 -21.96
N TYR A 278 -1.19 -4.24 -21.86
CA TYR A 278 -0.39 -4.80 -20.78
C TYR A 278 1.03 -5.09 -21.25
N GLY A 279 1.99 -4.68 -20.43
CA GLY A 279 3.41 -4.96 -20.61
C GLY A 279 4.13 -4.04 -21.57
N ALA A 280 5.43 -3.89 -21.33
CA ALA A 280 6.31 -3.10 -22.18
C ALA A 280 6.28 -3.55 -23.65
N LYS A 281 6.05 -4.84 -23.92
CA LYS A 281 5.92 -5.38 -25.28
C LYS A 281 4.84 -4.68 -26.10
N TYR A 282 3.75 -4.26 -25.47
CA TYR A 282 2.62 -3.61 -26.14
C TYR A 282 2.52 -2.12 -25.85
N VAL A 283 2.94 -1.68 -24.67
CA VAL A 283 2.97 -0.26 -24.30
C VAL A 283 4.08 0.50 -25.03
N ASN A 284 5.33 0.00 -25.03
CA ASN A 284 6.47 0.69 -25.64
C ASN A 284 6.22 1.13 -27.09
N PRO A 285 5.79 0.24 -28.02
CA PRO A 285 5.54 0.67 -29.39
C PRO A 285 4.36 1.64 -29.51
N ALA A 286 3.39 1.61 -28.60
CA ALA A 286 2.27 2.55 -28.59
C ALA A 286 2.71 3.96 -28.19
N ILE A 287 3.62 4.09 -27.21
CA ILE A 287 4.09 5.38 -26.68
C ILE A 287 5.44 5.85 -27.25
N ASN A 288 6.03 5.09 -28.17
CA ASN A 288 7.32 5.42 -28.77
C ASN A 288 7.40 5.15 -30.26
N ASN A 289 6.36 5.56 -31.01
CA ASN A 289 6.34 5.56 -32.47
C ASN A 289 6.71 4.19 -33.10
N GLY A 290 6.25 3.09 -32.49
CA GLY A 290 6.53 1.72 -32.92
C GLY A 290 7.86 1.14 -32.43
N SER A 291 8.67 1.89 -31.69
CA SER A 291 9.90 1.40 -31.07
C SER A 291 9.61 0.45 -29.91
N ALA A 292 10.37 -0.64 -29.82
CA ALA A 292 10.26 -1.59 -28.72
C ALA A 292 10.90 -1.10 -27.41
N CYS A 293 11.68 -0.02 -27.44
CA CYS A 293 12.43 0.46 -26.27
C CYS A 293 12.02 1.90 -25.96
N VAL A 294 11.66 2.18 -24.71
CA VAL A 294 11.49 3.55 -24.19
C VAL A 294 12.85 4.16 -23.88
N SER A 295 12.99 5.48 -24.03
CA SER A 295 14.18 6.19 -23.59
C SER A 295 14.01 6.68 -22.14
N ASN A 296 14.97 6.33 -21.29
CA ASN A 296 15.09 6.86 -19.94
C ASN A 296 15.39 8.38 -19.95
N THR A 297 15.45 9.03 -18.79
CA THR A 297 15.72 10.49 -18.70
C THR A 297 17.10 10.91 -19.22
N GLU A 298 18.04 9.98 -19.38
CA GLU A 298 19.38 10.19 -19.95
C GLU A 298 19.42 9.95 -21.48
N GLY A 299 18.28 9.62 -22.09
CA GLY A 299 18.15 9.28 -23.51
C GLY A 299 18.63 7.87 -23.88
N GLN A 300 18.97 7.02 -22.90
CA GLN A 300 19.35 5.63 -23.13
C GLN A 300 18.12 4.70 -23.15
N PRO A 301 18.15 3.58 -23.88
CA PRO A 301 17.08 2.60 -23.84
C PRO A 301 16.88 2.05 -22.42
N VAL A 302 15.63 1.95 -21.96
CA VAL A 302 15.27 1.17 -20.77
C VAL A 302 15.31 -0.31 -21.13
N THR A 303 16.10 -1.07 -20.38
CA THR A 303 16.30 -2.51 -20.58
C THR A 303 16.35 -3.26 -19.26
N ASP A 304 16.04 -4.55 -19.31
CA ASP A 304 16.34 -5.49 -18.23
C ASP A 304 17.86 -5.68 -18.03
N PRO A 305 18.30 -6.38 -16.96
CA PRO A 305 19.71 -6.68 -16.71
C PRO A 305 20.44 -7.49 -17.81
N PHE A 306 19.72 -8.04 -18.79
CA PHE A 306 20.29 -8.75 -19.95
C PHE A 306 20.30 -7.88 -21.21
N GLY A 307 19.93 -6.60 -21.12
CA GLY A 307 19.88 -5.67 -22.25
C GLY A 307 18.65 -5.84 -23.15
N GLN A 308 17.62 -6.54 -22.68
CA GLN A 308 16.36 -6.67 -23.41
C GLN A 308 15.48 -5.45 -23.16
N CYS A 309 14.99 -4.81 -24.21
CA CYS A 309 14.09 -3.68 -24.05
C CYS A 309 12.77 -4.09 -23.40
N GLY A 310 12.35 -3.34 -22.39
CA GLY A 310 11.10 -3.56 -21.69
C GLY A 310 11.19 -3.16 -20.23
N PHE A 311 10.34 -3.77 -19.41
CA PHE A 311 10.32 -3.55 -17.97
C PHE A 311 11.65 -3.99 -17.34
N PRO A 312 12.36 -3.10 -16.59
CA PRO A 312 13.67 -3.44 -16.05
C PRO A 312 13.61 -4.39 -14.83
N GLY A 313 12.42 -4.69 -14.31
CA GLY A 313 12.21 -5.30 -13.00
C GLY A 313 11.89 -4.24 -11.94
N PHE A 314 11.29 -4.65 -10.81
CA PHE A 314 10.91 -3.72 -9.73
C PHE A 314 12.13 -3.06 -9.09
N ASP A 315 13.21 -3.82 -8.83
CA ASP A 315 14.52 -3.29 -8.41
C ASP A 315 15.20 -2.42 -9.48
N GLY A 316 14.74 -2.54 -10.73
CA GLY A 316 15.20 -1.75 -11.87
C GLY A 316 14.39 -0.48 -12.12
N ALA A 317 13.35 -0.21 -11.33
CA ALA A 317 12.48 0.96 -11.44
C ALA A 317 13.14 2.24 -10.85
N PHE A 318 14.43 2.42 -11.11
CA PHE A 318 15.16 3.65 -10.80
C PHE A 318 14.45 4.88 -11.37
N ALA A 319 14.58 6.02 -10.70
CA ALA A 319 13.95 7.28 -11.11
C ALA A 319 14.14 7.58 -12.62
N LYS A 320 15.34 7.37 -13.18
CA LYS A 320 15.58 7.61 -14.61
C LYS A 320 14.73 6.77 -15.56
N ASN A 321 14.41 5.53 -15.18
CA ASN A 321 13.62 4.60 -15.98
C ASN A 321 12.13 4.94 -15.86
N THR A 322 11.62 5.02 -14.63
CA THR A 322 10.22 5.37 -14.35
C THR A 322 9.85 6.72 -14.95
N LEU A 323 10.63 7.77 -14.65
CA LEU A 323 10.36 9.13 -15.16
C LEU A 323 10.47 9.21 -16.69
N GLY A 324 11.33 8.39 -17.31
CA GLY A 324 11.41 8.27 -18.78
C GLY A 324 10.14 7.69 -19.40
N TYR A 325 9.57 6.66 -18.77
CA TYR A 325 8.28 6.10 -19.16
C TYR A 325 7.14 7.10 -18.99
N LEU A 326 7.02 7.75 -17.82
CA LEU A 326 5.95 8.70 -17.57
C LEU A 326 6.01 9.89 -18.55
N ALA A 327 7.21 10.40 -18.85
CA ALA A 327 7.37 11.46 -19.83
C ALA A 327 6.87 11.04 -21.22
N GLN A 328 7.25 9.85 -21.70
CA GLN A 328 6.81 9.37 -23.01
C GLN A 328 5.32 9.04 -23.07
N MET A 329 4.72 8.57 -21.98
CA MET A 329 3.26 8.40 -21.89
C MET A 329 2.55 9.75 -22.02
N GLN A 330 2.99 10.77 -21.29
CA GLN A 330 2.45 12.14 -21.37
C GLN A 330 2.60 12.73 -22.78
N GLU A 331 3.79 12.60 -23.39
CA GLU A 331 4.08 13.03 -24.77
C GLU A 331 3.22 12.32 -25.81
N SER A 332 2.80 11.09 -25.53
CA SER A 332 1.96 10.27 -26.42
C SER A 332 0.46 10.50 -26.23
N GLY A 333 0.08 11.47 -25.40
CA GLY A 333 -1.31 11.85 -25.17
C GLY A 333 -2.02 11.04 -24.09
N ILE A 334 -1.28 10.41 -23.17
CA ILE A 334 -1.81 9.79 -21.95
C ILE A 334 -1.71 10.82 -20.81
N PRO A 335 -2.81 11.51 -20.44
CA PRO A 335 -2.74 12.64 -19.51
C PRO A 335 -2.56 12.22 -18.04
N ILE A 336 -2.92 10.99 -17.67
CA ILE A 336 -2.78 10.47 -16.31
C ILE A 336 -1.66 9.44 -16.29
N THR A 337 -0.59 9.72 -15.56
CA THR A 337 0.56 8.80 -15.48
C THR A 337 0.99 8.62 -14.04
N TRP A 338 1.00 7.38 -13.59
CA TRP A 338 1.39 6.99 -12.24
C TRP A 338 2.66 6.15 -12.31
N GLY A 339 3.60 6.35 -11.39
CA GLY A 339 4.82 5.56 -11.39
C GLY A 339 5.38 5.33 -9.99
N TYR A 340 6.06 4.20 -9.86
CA TYR A 340 6.82 3.84 -8.67
C TYR A 340 8.33 4.01 -8.90
N ILE A 341 9.06 4.39 -7.85
CA ILE A 341 10.52 4.52 -7.87
C ILE A 341 11.09 3.65 -6.74
N SER A 342 11.97 2.71 -7.10
CA SER A 342 12.65 1.82 -6.15
C SER A 342 13.39 2.60 -5.07
N ASP A 343 13.65 1.95 -3.94
CA ASP A 343 14.37 2.53 -2.83
C ASP A 343 15.79 2.94 -3.25
N ALA A 344 16.37 3.86 -2.51
CA ALA A 344 17.73 4.34 -2.75
C ALA A 344 18.80 3.62 -1.91
N HIS A 345 18.38 2.87 -0.89
CA HIS A 345 19.26 2.38 0.15
C HIS A 345 19.74 0.94 -0.08
N ASP A 346 19.18 0.22 -1.03
CA ASP A 346 19.68 -1.04 -1.54
C ASP A 346 20.57 -0.86 -2.76
N ASN A 347 21.61 -1.68 -2.83
CA ASN A 347 22.39 -1.86 -4.03
C ASN A 347 21.72 -2.91 -4.92
N HIS A 348 20.88 -2.41 -5.82
CA HIS A 348 20.07 -3.15 -6.81
C HIS A 348 20.88 -3.93 -7.86
N THR A 349 22.21 -3.98 -7.75
CA THR A 349 23.03 -4.84 -8.61
C THR A 349 22.62 -6.30 -8.42
N SER A 350 22.54 -7.08 -9.49
CA SER A 350 22.22 -8.52 -9.43
C SER A 350 20.86 -8.87 -8.79
N ALA A 351 19.95 -7.91 -8.68
CA ALA A 351 18.58 -8.13 -8.26
C ALA A 351 17.72 -8.75 -9.39
N PHE A 352 16.65 -9.48 -9.05
CA PHE A 352 15.89 -10.25 -10.05
C PHE A 352 15.34 -9.31 -11.13
N PRO A 353 15.53 -9.60 -12.44
CA PRO A 353 15.82 -10.92 -13.01
C PRO A 353 17.31 -11.22 -13.27
N ALA A 354 18.24 -10.41 -12.78
CA ALA A 354 19.67 -10.60 -13.02
C ALA A 354 20.21 -11.93 -12.47
N PRO A 355 21.38 -12.39 -12.96
CA PRO A 355 22.07 -13.54 -12.37
C PRO A 355 22.46 -13.30 -10.92
N PHE A 356 22.29 -14.33 -10.08
CA PHE A 356 22.67 -14.31 -8.67
C PHE A 356 24.15 -13.92 -8.49
N ASN A 357 24.39 -13.06 -7.51
CA ASN A 357 25.72 -12.68 -7.06
C ASN A 357 25.76 -12.83 -5.53
N PRO A 358 26.71 -13.57 -4.95
CA PRO A 358 26.72 -13.76 -3.50
C PRO A 358 27.00 -12.49 -2.69
N ASN A 359 27.42 -11.39 -3.34
CA ASN A 359 27.63 -10.10 -2.68
C ASN A 359 26.47 -9.11 -2.90
N PHE A 360 25.48 -9.44 -3.75
CA PHE A 360 24.45 -8.52 -4.19
C PHE A 360 23.11 -9.23 -4.55
N PRO A 361 21.95 -8.58 -4.40
CA PRO A 361 21.78 -7.22 -3.86
C PRO A 361 22.20 -7.15 -2.39
N ARG A 362 22.54 -5.96 -1.92
CA ARG A 362 22.86 -5.72 -0.51
C ARG A 362 22.31 -4.39 -0.07
N ALA A 363 21.88 -4.29 1.18
CA ALA A 363 21.58 -3.02 1.79
C ALA A 363 22.83 -2.13 1.91
N SER A 364 22.63 -0.83 1.94
CA SER A 364 23.64 0.21 2.16
C SER A 364 23.27 1.02 3.38
N GLY A 365 24.26 1.40 4.19
CA GLY A 365 24.01 2.22 5.36
C GLY A 365 23.85 3.71 5.01
N PRO A 366 23.15 4.52 5.84
CA PRO A 366 23.02 5.96 5.63
C PRO A 366 24.39 6.62 5.37
N GLY A 367 24.49 7.38 4.29
CA GLY A 367 25.73 8.08 3.91
C GLY A 367 26.81 7.20 3.26
N GLU A 368 26.52 5.93 2.97
CA GLU A 368 27.42 5.06 2.19
C GLU A 368 27.53 5.55 0.74
N ALA A 369 28.70 5.34 0.13
CA ALA A 369 29.04 5.94 -1.17
C ALA A 369 28.10 5.55 -2.31
N ASP A 370 27.60 4.31 -2.35
CA ASP A 370 26.64 3.87 -3.37
C ASP A 370 25.23 4.40 -3.13
N TYR A 371 24.76 4.44 -1.89
CA TYR A 371 23.50 5.09 -1.52
C TYR A 371 23.51 6.59 -1.88
N VAL A 372 24.55 7.33 -1.49
CA VAL A 372 24.72 8.75 -1.87
C VAL A 372 24.77 8.91 -3.39
N GLY A 373 25.46 7.99 -4.09
CA GLY A 373 25.53 7.97 -5.54
C GLY A 373 24.17 7.75 -6.21
N GLN A 374 23.35 6.86 -5.66
CA GLN A 374 22.01 6.54 -6.16
C GLN A 374 21.06 7.74 -5.99
N LEU A 375 21.02 8.36 -4.82
CA LEU A 375 20.23 9.57 -4.58
C LEU A 375 20.65 10.71 -5.50
N LYS A 376 21.95 10.85 -5.78
CA LYS A 376 22.44 11.83 -6.75
C LYS A 376 21.97 11.53 -8.18
N ALA A 377 21.91 10.25 -8.56
CA ALA A 377 21.37 9.85 -9.86
C ALA A 377 19.85 10.09 -9.96
N TYR A 378 19.12 9.90 -8.85
CA TYR A 378 17.69 10.21 -8.79
C TYR A 378 17.46 11.72 -8.92
N ASP A 379 18.24 12.53 -8.21
CA ASP A 379 18.22 13.99 -8.33
C ASP A 379 18.44 14.48 -9.77
N ASP A 380 19.44 13.93 -10.46
CA ASP A 380 19.71 14.22 -11.87
C ASP A 380 18.55 13.80 -12.78
N ALA A 381 17.91 12.66 -12.49
CA ALA A 381 16.75 12.19 -13.23
C ALA A 381 15.56 13.14 -13.08
N PHE A 382 15.28 13.67 -11.88
CA PHE A 382 14.25 14.69 -11.67
C PHE A 382 14.55 15.99 -12.42
N ALA A 383 15.81 16.46 -12.38
CA ALA A 383 16.23 17.63 -13.15
C ALA A 383 15.97 17.45 -14.66
N ALA A 384 16.35 16.30 -15.21
CA ALA A 384 16.12 15.96 -16.61
C ALA A 384 14.62 15.83 -16.94
N PHE A 385 13.84 15.18 -16.07
CA PHE A 385 12.41 14.98 -16.23
C PHE A 385 11.64 16.30 -16.28
N PHE A 386 11.85 17.21 -15.32
CA PHE A 386 11.18 18.51 -15.31
C PHE A 386 11.55 19.36 -16.53
N ASN A 387 12.81 19.31 -16.98
CA ASN A 387 13.24 20.00 -18.19
C ASN A 387 12.58 19.43 -19.46
N ARG A 388 12.46 18.10 -19.54
CA ARG A 388 11.81 17.39 -20.65
C ARG A 388 10.33 17.76 -20.75
N LEU A 389 9.57 17.58 -19.68
CA LEU A 389 8.14 17.91 -19.66
C LEU A 389 7.89 19.38 -20.00
N LYS A 390 8.71 20.28 -19.45
CA LYS A 390 8.58 21.71 -19.73
C LYS A 390 8.81 22.06 -21.19
N ALA A 391 9.66 21.31 -21.91
CA ALA A 391 9.87 21.50 -23.34
C ALA A 391 8.59 21.22 -24.16
N ASP A 392 7.74 20.31 -23.66
CA ASP A 392 6.43 19.99 -24.23
C ASP A 392 5.28 20.82 -23.62
N GLY A 393 5.61 21.81 -22.79
CA GLY A 393 4.64 22.69 -22.15
C GLY A 393 3.86 22.03 -21.01
N ILE A 394 4.37 20.94 -20.45
CA ILE A 394 3.83 20.26 -19.27
C ILE A 394 4.63 20.72 -18.05
N ASP A 395 4.00 21.47 -17.15
CA ASP A 395 4.66 21.99 -15.95
C ASP A 395 3.66 22.23 -14.80
N GLN A 396 4.10 22.84 -13.70
CA GLN A 396 3.26 23.08 -12.52
C GLN A 396 2.07 24.03 -12.78
N SER A 397 2.00 24.69 -13.94
CA SER A 397 0.89 25.58 -14.30
C SER A 397 -0.31 24.84 -14.92
N ASN A 398 -0.13 23.58 -15.34
CA ASN A 398 -1.18 22.77 -15.96
C ASN A 398 -1.19 21.28 -15.53
N THR A 399 -0.33 20.89 -14.60
CA THR A 399 -0.21 19.51 -14.11
C THR A 399 -0.40 19.46 -12.61
N LEU A 400 -1.18 18.48 -12.15
CA LEU A 400 -1.17 18.06 -10.75
C LEU A 400 -0.07 17.02 -10.55
N PHE A 401 0.96 17.39 -9.79
CA PHE A 401 1.97 16.47 -9.28
C PHE A 401 1.58 16.06 -7.86
N MET A 402 1.51 14.75 -7.64
CA MET A 402 1.42 14.14 -6.31
C MET A 402 2.64 13.23 -6.15
N VAL A 403 3.45 13.47 -5.13
CA VAL A 403 4.65 12.69 -4.85
C VAL A 403 4.63 12.27 -3.39
N THR A 404 4.73 10.98 -3.13
CA THR A 404 4.71 10.42 -1.77
C THR A 404 5.63 9.20 -1.67
N VAL A 405 5.62 8.55 -0.52
CA VAL A 405 6.26 7.24 -0.27
C VAL A 405 5.18 6.24 0.16
N ASP A 406 5.42 4.95 0.05
CA ASP A 406 4.55 3.85 0.49
C ASP A 406 4.69 3.49 1.97
N GLU A 407 5.86 3.73 2.55
CA GLU A 407 6.17 3.64 3.98
C GLU A 407 7.52 4.30 4.32
N GLY A 408 7.98 4.16 5.56
CA GLY A 408 9.36 4.41 5.94
C GLY A 408 9.99 3.16 6.55
N ASP A 409 11.31 3.21 6.76
CA ASP A 409 12.12 2.09 7.22
C ASP A 409 12.97 2.44 8.44
N GLN A 410 13.21 1.44 9.28
CA GLN A 410 14.24 1.46 10.30
C GLN A 410 15.56 0.91 9.74
N PHE A 411 16.59 1.74 9.74
CA PHE A 411 17.96 1.26 9.52
C PHE A 411 18.47 0.38 10.67
N ALA A 412 18.69 -0.91 10.41
CA ALA A 412 19.35 -1.85 11.31
C ALA A 412 20.87 -1.89 11.03
N GLY A 413 21.64 -1.11 11.81
CA GLY A 413 23.09 -1.05 11.63
C GLY A 413 23.87 -0.14 12.58
N GLY A 414 25.15 -0.43 12.72
CA GLY A 414 26.13 0.37 13.48
C GLY A 414 26.42 1.72 12.83
N ILE A 415 27.27 2.57 13.46
CA ILE A 415 27.40 4.00 13.14
C ILE A 415 28.15 4.37 11.84
N GLY A 416 28.66 3.38 11.12
CA GLY A 416 29.56 3.61 9.97
C GLY A 416 30.92 4.18 10.38
N ILE A 417 31.88 4.18 9.45
CA ILE A 417 33.21 4.78 9.65
C ILE A 417 33.41 5.90 8.64
N PRO A 418 33.70 7.15 9.05
CA PRO A 418 33.98 8.23 8.11
C PRO A 418 35.09 7.89 7.11
N GLN A 419 34.82 8.15 5.83
CA GLN A 419 35.75 7.99 4.72
C GLN A 419 36.37 9.35 4.33
N THR A 420 37.45 9.32 3.54
CA THR A 420 38.17 10.53 3.13
C THR A 420 37.37 11.46 2.22
N ASP A 421 36.36 10.93 1.53
CA ASP A 421 35.47 11.67 0.61
C ASP A 421 34.23 12.24 1.32
N GLY A 422 34.08 12.03 2.63
CA GLY A 422 32.94 12.49 3.42
C GLY A 422 31.79 11.47 3.51
N THR A 423 31.88 10.33 2.83
CA THR A 423 30.91 9.22 2.97
C THR A 423 31.20 8.39 4.23
N LEU A 424 30.31 7.44 4.54
CA LEU A 424 30.47 6.46 5.61
C LEU A 424 30.76 5.06 5.04
N GLY A 425 31.63 4.31 5.71
CA GLY A 425 31.98 2.93 5.36
C GLY A 425 31.37 1.92 6.32
N TYR A 426 30.65 0.95 5.77
CA TYR A 426 29.99 -0.14 6.52
C TYR A 426 30.63 -1.50 6.24
N ARG A 427 30.39 -2.46 7.14
CA ARG A 427 30.82 -3.84 6.97
C ARG A 427 29.69 -4.69 6.43
N HIS A 428 29.88 -5.17 5.20
CA HIS A 428 28.98 -6.09 4.48
C HIS A 428 29.43 -7.53 4.65
N ALA A 429 29.17 -8.11 5.82
CA ALA A 429 29.47 -9.52 6.07
C ALA A 429 28.52 -10.08 7.13
N ASN A 430 28.08 -11.32 6.93
CA ASN A 430 27.30 -12.01 7.95
C ASN A 430 28.13 -12.19 9.23
N CYS A 431 27.52 -11.95 10.38
CA CYS A 431 28.18 -12.09 11.67
C CYS A 431 27.18 -12.51 12.75
N SER A 432 27.72 -13.07 13.84
CA SER A 432 26.96 -13.35 15.04
C SER A 432 27.51 -12.51 16.17
N TRP A 433 26.63 -11.90 16.96
CA TRP A 433 27.05 -11.21 18.17
C TRP A 433 27.54 -12.16 19.27
N THR A 434 27.15 -13.43 19.19
CA THR A 434 27.43 -14.43 20.24
C THR A 434 28.68 -15.28 19.99
N THR A 435 29.29 -15.18 18.81
CA THR A 435 30.50 -15.92 18.45
C THR A 435 31.67 -14.96 18.23
N ALA A 436 32.89 -15.37 18.60
CA ALA A 436 34.08 -14.57 18.39
C ALA A 436 34.65 -14.79 16.97
N PRO A 437 34.96 -13.72 16.20
CA PRO A 437 34.82 -12.31 16.55
C PRO A 437 33.35 -11.82 16.42
N ALA A 438 32.91 -11.01 17.38
CA ALA A 438 31.60 -10.36 17.34
C ALA A 438 31.50 -9.41 16.13
N CYS A 439 30.27 -9.02 15.77
CA CYS A 439 30.06 -8.05 14.70
C CYS A 439 30.83 -6.75 14.99
N PRO A 440 31.47 -6.14 13.98
CA PRO A 440 32.15 -4.86 14.17
C PRO A 440 31.13 -3.73 14.42
N SER A 441 31.58 -2.63 15.00
CA SER A 441 30.72 -1.47 15.31
C SER A 441 30.17 -0.74 14.07
N ASN A 442 30.70 -1.05 12.88
CA ASN A 442 30.20 -0.54 11.59
C ASN A 442 29.47 -1.62 10.78
N GLN A 443 29.04 -2.70 11.42
CA GLN A 443 28.19 -3.73 10.82
C GLN A 443 26.87 -3.13 10.34
N VAL A 444 26.41 -3.55 9.17
CA VAL A 444 25.07 -3.30 8.66
C VAL A 444 24.31 -4.61 8.55
N GLY A 445 23.00 -4.59 8.77
CA GLY A 445 22.12 -5.73 8.54
C GLY A 445 21.09 -5.95 9.62
N GLU A 446 19.92 -6.45 9.25
CA GLU A 446 18.84 -6.80 10.17
C GLU A 446 19.20 -7.95 11.11
N VAL A 447 18.62 -7.93 12.30
CA VAL A 447 18.73 -8.97 13.30
C VAL A 447 17.76 -10.10 12.97
N ASN A 448 18.23 -11.06 12.19
CA ASN A 448 17.44 -12.22 11.78
C ASN A 448 17.24 -13.20 12.94
N LEU A 449 15.97 -13.43 13.33
CA LEU A 449 15.59 -14.32 14.41
C LEU A 449 14.51 -15.30 13.97
N ASN A 450 14.82 -16.60 14.06
CA ASN A 450 13.83 -17.65 13.82
C ASN A 450 13.11 -18.02 15.12
N LEU A 451 11.81 -17.69 15.18
CA LEU A 451 10.94 -17.84 16.34
C LEU A 451 10.66 -19.30 16.69
N ARG A 452 10.53 -20.20 15.69
CA ARG A 452 10.25 -21.63 15.94
C ARG A 452 11.35 -22.32 16.76
N LEU A 453 12.58 -21.82 16.68
CA LEU A 453 13.71 -22.32 17.44
C LEU A 453 13.84 -21.69 18.84
N LYS A 454 12.97 -20.73 19.17
CA LYS A 454 12.99 -19.98 20.44
C LYS A 454 11.77 -20.28 21.31
N VAL A 455 10.68 -20.77 20.73
CA VAL A 455 9.49 -21.18 21.50
C VAL A 455 9.71 -22.52 22.23
N PRO A 456 9.05 -22.76 23.37
CA PRO A 456 9.17 -24.02 24.10
C PRO A 456 8.74 -25.26 23.29
N ALA A 457 9.32 -26.41 23.60
CA ALA A 457 8.91 -27.69 22.99
C ALA A 457 7.43 -27.99 23.28
N GLY A 458 6.69 -28.43 22.26
CA GLY A 458 5.25 -28.69 22.35
C GLY A 458 4.37 -27.47 22.08
N SER A 459 4.95 -26.30 21.78
CA SER A 459 4.20 -25.16 21.24
C SER A 459 3.48 -25.55 19.95
N PRO A 460 2.29 -24.97 19.67
CA PRO A 460 1.56 -25.26 18.44
C PRO A 460 2.37 -24.80 17.23
N THR A 461 2.21 -25.49 16.10
CA THR A 461 2.84 -25.09 14.84
C THR A 461 2.14 -23.85 14.29
N PHE A 462 2.93 -22.88 13.82
CA PHE A 462 2.43 -21.64 13.22
C PHE A 462 3.27 -21.23 12.01
N SER A 463 2.63 -20.56 11.06
CA SER A 463 3.30 -19.79 10.00
C SER A 463 3.32 -18.31 10.36
N VAL A 464 4.23 -17.55 9.78
CA VAL A 464 4.24 -16.10 9.90
C VAL A 464 4.42 -15.44 8.55
N HIS A 465 3.75 -14.30 8.33
CA HIS A 465 4.33 -13.28 7.46
C HIS A 465 5.65 -12.85 8.12
N SER A 466 6.77 -13.07 7.44
CA SER A 466 8.09 -12.85 8.05
C SER A 466 8.50 -11.41 7.88
N ASP A 467 8.66 -10.70 8.99
CA ASP A 467 8.95 -9.29 9.04
C ASP A 467 9.30 -8.84 10.48
N SER A 468 9.56 -7.56 10.71
CA SER A 468 9.66 -6.96 12.05
C SER A 468 8.32 -6.94 12.81
N ALA A 469 7.19 -6.80 12.09
CA ALA A 469 5.83 -6.93 12.63
C ALA A 469 5.13 -8.24 12.18
N PRO A 470 5.58 -9.43 12.59
CA PRO A 470 5.06 -10.68 12.03
C PRO A 470 3.61 -10.93 12.44
N THR A 471 2.79 -11.25 11.44
CA THR A 471 1.44 -11.79 11.65
C THR A 471 1.50 -13.31 11.78
N PHE A 472 0.86 -13.86 12.82
CA PHE A 472 0.93 -15.28 13.16
C PHE A 472 -0.32 -16.01 12.72
N TYR A 473 -0.14 -17.15 12.04
CA TYR A 473 -1.22 -18.04 11.64
C TYR A 473 -1.01 -19.41 12.27
N VAL A 474 -1.76 -19.70 13.35
CA VAL A 474 -1.59 -20.93 14.13
C VAL A 474 -2.42 -22.07 13.53
N ASN A 475 -1.79 -23.22 13.32
CA ASN A 475 -2.46 -24.39 12.76
C ASN A 475 -3.68 -24.78 13.60
N GLY A 476 -4.77 -25.10 12.90
CA GLY A 476 -6.07 -25.41 13.50
C GLY A 476 -6.99 -24.21 13.64
N GLN A 477 -6.50 -22.98 13.37
CA GLN A 477 -7.22 -21.72 13.58
C GLN A 477 -7.91 -21.69 14.97
N PRO A 478 -7.13 -21.81 16.06
CA PRO A 478 -7.70 -21.83 17.40
C PRO A 478 -8.45 -20.53 17.70
N ASP A 479 -9.54 -20.62 18.46
CA ASP A 479 -10.24 -19.44 18.96
C ASP A 479 -9.30 -18.58 19.81
N ARG A 480 -9.49 -17.26 19.81
CA ARG A 480 -8.64 -16.31 20.55
C ARG A 480 -8.56 -16.56 22.07
N THR A 481 -9.47 -17.37 22.62
CA THR A 481 -9.50 -17.77 24.04
C THR A 481 -8.95 -19.18 24.27
N ASP A 482 -8.44 -19.85 23.24
CA ASP A 482 -7.85 -21.18 23.36
C ASP A 482 -6.61 -21.13 24.28
N PRO A 483 -6.53 -21.97 25.33
CA PRO A 483 -5.45 -21.89 26.30
C PRO A 483 -4.07 -22.18 25.72
N THR A 484 -3.97 -22.93 24.61
CA THR A 484 -2.71 -23.22 23.92
C THR A 484 -2.23 -22.01 23.13
N LEU A 485 -3.14 -21.33 22.42
CA LEU A 485 -2.86 -20.06 21.74
C LEU A 485 -2.42 -18.99 22.76
N ARG A 486 -3.20 -18.81 23.83
CA ARG A 486 -2.90 -17.87 24.92
C ARG A 486 -1.52 -18.11 25.54
N LYS A 487 -1.13 -19.37 25.68
CA LYS A 487 0.21 -19.72 26.15
C LYS A 487 1.29 -19.33 25.14
N LEU A 488 1.08 -19.62 23.85
CA LEU A 488 2.04 -19.25 22.79
C LEU A 488 2.27 -17.73 22.76
N GLU A 489 1.21 -16.93 22.80
CA GLU A 489 1.29 -15.46 22.77
C GLU A 489 2.14 -14.95 23.95
N ARG A 490 1.90 -15.43 25.17
CA ARG A 490 2.71 -15.07 26.35
C ARG A 490 4.16 -15.54 26.25
N ASP A 491 4.39 -16.75 25.76
CA ASP A 491 5.75 -17.29 25.59
C ASP A 491 6.55 -16.45 24.57
N LEU A 492 5.90 -16.03 23.48
CA LEU A 492 6.49 -15.15 22.47
C LEU A 492 6.70 -13.73 23.00
N PHE A 493 5.69 -13.14 23.66
CA PHE A 493 5.83 -11.80 24.24
C PHE A 493 6.97 -11.77 25.28
N GLY A 494 7.11 -12.83 26.08
CA GLY A 494 8.21 -12.97 27.05
C GLY A 494 9.57 -13.34 26.45
N LEU A 495 9.69 -13.42 25.12
CA LEU A 495 10.94 -13.78 24.47
C LEU A 495 11.96 -12.64 24.58
N ASN A 496 13.14 -12.97 25.11
CA ASN A 496 14.29 -12.09 25.09
C ASN A 496 15.36 -12.60 24.13
N SER A 497 15.96 -11.68 23.38
CA SER A 497 17.08 -11.94 22.48
C SER A 497 18.04 -10.75 22.47
N ILE A 498 19.25 -10.98 21.97
CA ILE A 498 20.22 -9.90 21.79
C ILE A 498 19.90 -9.16 20.50
N ASP A 499 19.85 -7.84 20.58
CA ASP A 499 20.00 -6.93 19.46
C ASP A 499 21.32 -6.18 19.64
N PRO A 500 22.34 -6.43 18.80
CA PRO A 500 23.67 -5.85 18.96
C PRO A 500 23.71 -4.33 18.75
N TYR A 501 22.70 -3.73 18.13
CA TYR A 501 22.64 -2.29 17.89
C TYR A 501 22.09 -1.53 19.08
N VAL A 502 21.37 -2.22 19.98
CA VAL A 502 20.78 -1.64 21.19
C VAL A 502 21.59 -2.00 22.44
N SER A 503 21.90 -3.27 22.66
CA SER A 503 22.54 -3.75 23.89
C SER A 503 23.29 -5.07 23.71
N THR A 504 24.36 -5.27 24.49
CA THR A 504 25.03 -6.58 24.58
C THR A 504 24.26 -7.59 25.43
N ASP A 505 23.30 -7.14 26.23
CA ASP A 505 22.45 -7.99 27.07
C ASP A 505 21.10 -8.26 26.37
N PRO A 506 20.53 -9.47 26.50
CA PRO A 506 19.23 -9.78 25.91
C PRO A 506 18.11 -8.87 26.42
N GLY A 507 17.37 -8.24 25.51
CA GLY A 507 16.16 -7.46 25.76
C GLY A 507 14.92 -8.13 25.17
N PRO A 508 13.72 -7.57 25.41
CA PRO A 508 12.48 -8.05 24.78
C PRO A 508 12.57 -8.01 23.25
N VAL A 509 12.09 -9.06 22.59
CA VAL A 509 11.94 -9.07 21.12
C VAL A 509 10.68 -8.31 20.70
N PHE A 510 9.54 -8.58 21.36
CA PHE A 510 8.27 -7.90 21.08
C PHE A 510 8.02 -6.76 22.07
N VAL A 511 7.65 -5.59 21.55
CA VAL A 511 7.29 -4.41 22.34
C VAL A 511 5.78 -4.26 22.49
N GLN A 512 5.01 -4.63 21.47
CA GLN A 512 3.55 -4.65 21.44
C GLN A 512 3.02 -5.91 20.71
N MET A 513 1.75 -6.23 20.93
CA MET A 513 1.06 -7.35 20.27
C MET A 513 -0.44 -7.04 20.20
N ALA A 514 -1.07 -7.43 19.10
CA ALA A 514 -2.51 -7.31 18.89
C ALA A 514 -3.13 -8.69 18.72
N ASP A 515 -4.21 -8.96 19.44
CA ASP A 515 -5.09 -10.09 19.14
C ASP A 515 -6.05 -9.74 17.97
N PRO A 516 -6.87 -10.68 17.47
CA PRO A 516 -7.79 -10.41 16.36
C PRO A 516 -8.84 -9.31 16.60
N ILE A 517 -9.16 -8.99 17.86
CA ILE A 517 -10.08 -7.90 18.22
C ILE A 517 -9.37 -6.55 18.11
N ALA A 518 -8.14 -6.45 18.60
CA ALA A 518 -7.30 -5.26 18.45
C ALA A 518 -6.86 -5.06 16.99
N GLU A 519 -6.53 -6.12 16.26
CA GLU A 519 -6.26 -6.10 14.82
C GLU A 519 -7.42 -5.49 14.03
N LYS A 520 -8.67 -5.75 14.44
CA LYS A 520 -9.84 -5.10 13.84
C LYS A 520 -9.85 -3.59 14.10
N ALA A 521 -9.53 -3.16 15.32
CA ALA A 521 -9.42 -1.74 15.65
C ALA A 521 -8.33 -1.03 14.80
N LEU A 522 -7.31 -1.77 14.37
CA LEU A 522 -6.19 -1.31 13.56
C LEU A 522 -6.36 -1.48 12.04
N HIS A 523 -7.55 -1.87 11.56
CA HIS A 523 -7.85 -2.06 10.14
C HIS A 523 -7.18 -3.29 9.47
N PHE A 524 -6.86 -4.36 10.20
CA PHE A 524 -6.26 -5.57 9.61
C PHE A 524 -7.32 -6.59 9.16
N VAL A 525 -8.50 -6.56 9.76
CA VAL A 525 -9.54 -7.59 9.61
C VAL A 525 -10.45 -7.25 8.43
N THR A 526 -10.19 -7.88 7.30
CA THR A 526 -10.94 -7.69 6.04
C THR A 526 -12.35 -8.31 6.07
N THR A 527 -13.14 -8.07 5.02
CA THR A 527 -14.43 -8.76 4.83
C THR A 527 -14.32 -10.27 4.60
N ASP A 528 -13.10 -10.79 4.41
CA ASP A 528 -12.82 -12.22 4.36
C ASP A 528 -12.22 -12.70 5.69
N PRO A 529 -13.01 -13.37 6.54
CA PRO A 529 -12.54 -13.87 7.83
C PRO A 529 -11.51 -15.00 7.72
N ALA A 530 -11.28 -15.57 6.52
CA ALA A 530 -10.23 -16.56 6.33
C ALA A 530 -8.83 -15.93 6.38
N ARG A 531 -8.70 -14.64 6.11
CA ARG A 531 -7.41 -13.92 6.06
C ARG A 531 -6.94 -13.39 7.40
N THR A 532 -7.82 -13.36 8.40
CA THR A 532 -7.52 -12.83 9.74
C THR A 532 -6.42 -13.65 10.41
N PRO A 533 -5.29 -13.03 10.80
CA PRO A 533 -4.26 -13.67 11.61
C PRO A 533 -4.82 -14.20 12.94
N SER A 534 -4.06 -15.08 13.60
CA SER A 534 -4.34 -15.48 14.98
C SER A 534 -3.97 -14.38 15.98
N PHE A 535 -2.92 -13.61 15.69
CA PHE A 535 -2.46 -12.40 16.38
C PHE A 535 -1.28 -11.81 15.59
N THR A 536 -0.90 -10.57 15.91
CA THR A 536 0.24 -9.88 15.31
C THR A 536 1.17 -9.36 16.39
N GLY A 537 2.48 -9.62 16.25
CA GLY A 537 3.51 -9.06 17.13
C GLY A 537 4.20 -7.86 16.49
N PHE A 538 4.56 -6.86 17.30
CA PHE A 538 5.31 -5.66 16.93
C PHE A 538 6.63 -5.67 17.71
N ALA A 539 7.76 -5.70 17.00
CA ALA A 539 9.06 -6.01 17.58
C ALA A 539 9.87 -4.76 17.95
N ASP A 540 11.09 -4.97 18.45
CA ASP A 540 12.13 -3.98 18.20
C ASP A 540 12.39 -3.96 16.68
N PRO A 541 12.42 -2.77 16.04
CA PRO A 541 12.38 -2.66 14.59
C PRO A 541 13.71 -3.05 13.92
N ASN A 542 14.74 -3.43 14.68
CA ASN A 542 15.96 -3.99 14.08
C ASN A 542 15.82 -5.48 13.73
N TYR A 543 14.76 -6.14 14.18
CA TYR A 543 14.55 -7.58 13.95
C TYR A 543 13.87 -7.87 12.62
N PHE A 544 14.34 -8.93 11.95
CA PHE A 544 13.57 -9.65 10.93
C PHE A 544 13.15 -11.02 11.48
N LEU A 545 11.85 -11.22 11.69
CA LEU A 545 11.33 -12.38 12.40
C LEU A 545 10.76 -13.43 11.44
N THR A 546 11.24 -14.66 11.56
CA THR A 546 10.84 -15.77 10.67
C THR A 546 10.31 -16.97 11.45
N ALA A 547 9.57 -17.85 10.76
CA ALA A 547 9.13 -19.15 11.27
C ALA A 547 9.57 -20.32 10.38
N ALA A 548 10.77 -20.23 9.79
CA ALA A 548 11.31 -21.29 8.94
C ALA A 548 11.63 -22.58 9.72
N ASN A 549 11.70 -23.71 9.02
CA ASN A 549 12.10 -25.00 9.64
C ASN A 549 13.60 -25.06 9.99
N THR A 550 14.41 -24.19 9.38
CA THR A 550 15.85 -24.08 9.59
C THR A 550 16.18 -22.71 10.17
N GLY A 551 17.25 -22.62 10.96
CA GLY A 551 17.72 -21.34 11.48
C GLY A 551 18.21 -20.39 10.37
N PRO A 552 18.48 -19.12 10.71
CA PRO A 552 19.06 -18.15 9.78
C PRO A 552 20.29 -18.69 9.06
N SER A 553 20.46 -18.30 7.79
CA SER A 553 21.46 -18.83 6.85
C SER A 553 22.92 -18.64 7.31
N CYS A 554 23.16 -17.73 8.25
CA CYS A 554 24.48 -17.34 8.73
C CYS A 554 24.93 -18.02 10.04
N GLY A 555 24.29 -19.14 10.42
CA GLY A 555 24.86 -20.09 11.38
C GLY A 555 24.66 -19.75 12.87
N SER A 556 23.83 -18.76 13.19
CA SER A 556 23.41 -18.44 14.57
C SER A 556 21.94 -17.99 14.62
N ASN A 557 21.37 -17.87 15.82
CA ASN A 557 20.00 -17.40 16.02
C ASN A 557 19.90 -16.60 17.34
N PRO A 558 19.90 -15.25 17.32
CA PRO A 558 19.82 -14.40 16.13
C PRO A 558 21.14 -14.35 15.36
N CYS A 559 21.09 -13.81 14.14
CA CYS A 559 22.23 -13.55 13.28
C CYS A 559 22.05 -12.25 12.49
N ILE A 560 23.13 -11.58 12.11
CA ILE A 560 23.07 -10.37 11.28
C ILE A 560 23.28 -10.75 9.82
N ASP A 561 22.29 -10.44 8.99
CA ASP A 561 22.34 -10.61 7.54
C ASP A 561 22.53 -9.23 6.90
N TYR A 562 23.64 -9.00 6.18
CA TYR A 562 23.93 -7.69 5.59
C TYR A 562 23.18 -7.43 4.28
N HIS A 563 22.50 -8.43 3.71
CA HIS A 563 21.78 -8.25 2.45
C HIS A 563 20.56 -7.34 2.62
N PHE A 564 19.98 -7.30 3.83
CA PHE A 564 18.84 -6.47 4.21
C PHE A 564 19.21 -5.70 5.47
N ALA A 565 18.89 -4.42 5.55
CA ALA A 565 19.21 -3.58 6.72
C ALA A 565 18.16 -2.50 7.00
N TRP A 566 16.99 -2.61 6.38
CA TRP A 566 15.96 -1.59 6.37
C TRP A 566 14.65 -2.32 6.62
N SER A 567 14.25 -2.31 7.88
CA SER A 567 13.08 -3.05 8.37
C SER A 567 11.88 -2.13 8.44
N HIS A 568 10.72 -2.65 8.06
CA HIS A 568 9.47 -1.89 7.95
C HIS A 568 8.29 -2.65 8.56
N GLY A 569 7.08 -2.13 8.40
CA GLY A 569 5.83 -2.76 8.85
C GLY A 569 5.41 -2.50 10.29
N ASP A 570 6.31 -1.96 11.11
CA ASP A 570 6.10 -1.83 12.55
C ASP A 570 5.63 -0.43 12.97
N MET A 571 5.20 -0.29 14.22
CA MET A 571 4.49 0.89 14.72
C MET A 571 5.39 2.08 15.12
N GLN A 572 6.72 1.97 14.94
CA GLN A 572 7.66 2.99 15.37
C GLN A 572 7.56 4.21 14.45
N PRO A 573 7.69 5.44 15.00
CA PRO A 573 7.56 6.67 14.20
C PRO A 573 8.49 6.78 12.98
N VAL A 574 9.65 6.12 12.99
CA VAL A 574 10.58 6.12 11.84
C VAL A 574 10.03 5.38 10.62
N ILE A 575 9.18 4.36 10.86
CA ILE A 575 8.48 3.58 9.83
C ILE A 575 7.13 4.25 9.53
N ALA A 576 6.42 4.66 10.60
CA ALA A 576 5.06 5.17 10.50
C ALA A 576 4.96 6.56 9.87
N ASN A 577 5.92 7.46 10.15
CA ASN A 577 5.83 8.87 9.74
C ASN A 577 6.50 9.09 8.39
N THR A 578 5.68 9.36 7.39
CA THR A 578 6.03 9.54 5.99
C THR A 578 5.94 11.02 5.58
N TRP A 579 5.87 11.28 4.28
CA TRP A 579 5.68 12.61 3.71
C TRP A 579 4.89 12.55 2.40
N MET A 580 4.14 13.62 2.12
CA MET A 580 3.37 13.76 0.89
C MET A 580 3.53 15.18 0.32
N GLY A 581 3.88 15.28 -0.96
CA GLY A 581 4.03 16.52 -1.71
C GLY A 581 2.96 16.69 -2.78
N LEU A 582 2.30 17.86 -2.80
CA LEU A 582 1.34 18.24 -3.83
C LEU A 582 1.77 19.54 -4.50
N VAL A 583 1.77 19.58 -5.84
CA VAL A 583 2.10 20.76 -6.65
C VAL A 583 1.14 20.83 -7.84
N GLY A 584 0.58 22.01 -8.12
CA GLY A 584 -0.21 22.22 -9.34
C GLY A 584 -1.27 23.30 -9.22
N PRO A 585 -2.07 23.51 -10.28
CA PRO A 585 -3.21 24.42 -10.22
C PRO A 585 -4.18 24.04 -9.11
N GLY A 586 -4.59 25.02 -8.31
CA GLY A 586 -5.52 24.80 -7.20
C GLY A 586 -4.87 24.34 -5.89
N ILE A 587 -3.58 23.98 -5.89
CA ILE A 587 -2.83 23.59 -4.68
C ILE A 587 -2.22 24.83 -4.00
N GLN A 588 -2.20 24.83 -2.67
CA GLN A 588 -1.54 25.86 -1.86
C GLN A 588 -0.03 25.82 -2.07
N LYS A 589 0.60 27.00 -2.10
CA LYS A 589 2.06 27.15 -2.12
C LYS A 589 2.58 27.39 -0.71
N GLY A 590 2.31 26.44 0.18
CA GLY A 590 2.58 26.55 1.61
C GLY A 590 4.04 26.27 1.99
N GLY A 591 4.83 25.66 1.11
CA GLY A 591 6.16 25.17 1.47
C GLY A 591 6.04 23.91 2.32
N ILE A 592 6.73 23.86 3.45
CA ILE A 592 6.72 22.70 4.36
C ILE A 592 5.63 22.88 5.42
N ASP A 593 4.74 21.90 5.54
CA ASP A 593 3.81 21.75 6.66
C ASP A 593 4.23 20.53 7.49
N SER A 594 4.60 20.77 8.73
CA SER A 594 5.00 19.73 9.70
C SER A 594 3.98 19.58 10.84
N THR A 595 2.78 20.11 10.66
CA THR A 595 1.78 20.24 11.73
C THR A 595 0.45 19.59 11.40
N THR A 596 0.01 19.66 10.14
CA THR A 596 -1.19 18.95 9.70
C THR A 596 -0.92 17.46 9.74
N TRP A 597 -1.73 16.72 10.50
CA TRP A 597 -1.69 15.26 10.52
C TRP A 597 -2.47 14.74 9.31
N THR A 598 -1.80 13.94 8.48
CA THR A 598 -2.37 13.30 7.30
C THR A 598 -1.96 11.84 7.25
N ASP A 599 -2.64 11.06 6.41
CA ASP A 599 -2.20 9.71 6.05
C ASP A 599 -2.47 9.38 4.58
N HIS A 600 -2.00 8.21 4.15
CA HIS A 600 -2.12 7.73 2.77
C HIS A 600 -3.56 7.74 2.24
N THR A 601 -4.56 7.51 3.10
CA THR A 601 -5.96 7.49 2.65
C THR A 601 -6.45 8.86 2.22
N ASN A 602 -5.81 9.94 2.68
CA ASN A 602 -6.17 11.32 2.35
C ASN A 602 -5.75 11.75 0.93
N VAL A 603 -4.83 11.02 0.29
CA VAL A 603 -4.26 11.38 -1.02
C VAL A 603 -5.34 11.32 -2.12
N ARG A 604 -6.00 10.17 -2.25
CA ARG A 604 -7.05 9.93 -3.24
C ARG A 604 -8.19 10.96 -3.23
N PRO A 605 -8.89 11.21 -2.11
CA PRO A 605 -9.96 12.21 -2.06
C PRO A 605 -9.45 13.62 -2.40
N THR A 606 -8.25 13.98 -1.95
CA THR A 606 -7.66 15.30 -2.23
C THR A 606 -7.37 15.48 -3.72
N MET A 607 -6.80 14.46 -4.38
CA MET A 607 -6.58 14.47 -5.83
C MET A 607 -7.91 14.57 -6.58
N LEU A 608 -8.90 13.74 -6.26
CA LEU A 608 -10.19 13.74 -6.95
C LEU A 608 -10.93 15.07 -6.79
N ALA A 609 -10.90 15.68 -5.61
CA ALA A 609 -11.49 16.99 -5.38
C ALA A 609 -10.83 18.09 -6.24
N ALA A 610 -9.50 18.08 -6.37
CA ALA A 610 -8.78 19.02 -7.24
C ALA A 610 -9.11 18.80 -8.73
N LEU A 611 -9.32 17.55 -9.12
CA LEU A 611 -9.61 17.15 -10.49
C LEU A 611 -11.09 17.24 -10.86
N GLY A 612 -11.98 17.49 -9.90
CA GLY A 612 -13.43 17.50 -10.15
C GLY A 612 -13.99 16.11 -10.49
N LEU A 613 -13.37 15.06 -9.95
CA LEU A 613 -13.74 13.67 -10.12
C LEU A 613 -14.25 13.10 -8.78
N HIS A 614 -14.82 11.91 -8.83
CA HIS A 614 -15.22 11.15 -7.65
C HIS A 614 -15.08 9.65 -7.92
N ASP A 615 -14.90 8.86 -6.86
CA ASP A 615 -15.06 7.41 -6.90
C ASP A 615 -16.54 7.03 -6.70
N ASP A 616 -16.90 5.77 -7.00
CA ASP A 616 -18.25 5.23 -6.78
C ASP A 616 -18.45 4.61 -5.39
N TYR A 617 -17.46 4.75 -4.51
CA TYR A 617 -17.47 4.25 -3.14
C TYR A 617 -17.11 5.36 -2.15
N VAL A 618 -17.47 5.12 -0.88
CA VAL A 618 -17.14 6.05 0.21
C VAL A 618 -15.69 5.83 0.62
N LEU A 619 -14.87 6.85 0.46
CA LEU A 619 -13.45 6.90 0.85
C LEU A 619 -13.32 6.96 2.37
N ASP A 620 -12.26 6.35 2.92
CA ASP A 620 -11.94 6.47 4.35
C ASP A 620 -11.23 7.78 4.66
N GLY A 621 -10.32 8.21 3.78
CA GLY A 621 -9.64 9.48 3.93
C GLY A 621 -10.53 10.68 3.63
N ARG A 622 -10.07 11.86 4.04
CA ARG A 622 -10.75 13.14 3.81
C ARG A 622 -10.02 13.99 2.76
N VAL A 623 -10.74 14.93 2.16
CA VAL A 623 -10.11 16.00 1.38
C VAL A 623 -9.29 16.89 2.32
N LEU A 624 -8.01 17.05 2.02
CA LEU A 624 -7.12 17.98 2.70
C LEU A 624 -7.40 19.41 2.24
N ILE A 625 -8.31 20.09 2.93
CA ILE A 625 -8.61 21.50 2.68
C ILE A 625 -7.40 22.41 2.97
N GLU A 626 -6.43 21.89 3.71
CA GLU A 626 -5.12 22.47 4.00
C GLU A 626 -4.24 22.52 2.74
N ALA A 627 -4.36 21.51 1.86
CA ALA A 627 -3.62 21.43 0.60
C ALA A 627 -4.24 22.29 -0.51
N LEU A 628 -5.55 22.57 -0.45
CA LEU A 628 -6.29 23.24 -1.52
C LEU A 628 -6.41 24.76 -1.30
N THR A 629 -6.28 25.51 -2.39
CA THR A 629 -6.69 26.91 -2.45
C THR A 629 -8.20 27.03 -2.22
N THR A 630 -8.67 28.17 -1.72
CA THR A 630 -10.11 28.40 -1.54
C THR A 630 -10.89 28.24 -2.84
N GLN A 631 -10.31 28.65 -3.98
CA GLN A 631 -10.96 28.49 -5.28
C GLN A 631 -11.11 27.02 -5.69
N ALA A 632 -10.14 26.17 -5.35
CA ALA A 632 -10.14 24.74 -5.64
C ALA A 632 -10.81 23.89 -4.58
N THR A 633 -11.30 24.48 -3.50
CA THR A 633 -12.01 23.74 -2.45
C THR A 633 -13.51 23.71 -2.80
N PRO A 634 -14.16 22.53 -2.83
CA PRO A 634 -15.62 22.45 -2.96
C PRO A 634 -16.34 23.38 -1.97
N GLN A 635 -17.36 24.10 -2.43
CA GLN A 635 -18.03 25.14 -1.62
C GLN A 635 -18.61 24.60 -0.31
N SER A 636 -19.10 23.35 -0.33
CA SER A 636 -19.60 22.59 0.82
C SER A 636 -18.53 22.31 1.87
N LEU A 637 -17.24 22.28 1.49
CA LEU A 637 -16.09 22.17 2.40
C LEU A 637 -15.56 23.54 2.88
N ILE A 638 -16.04 24.65 2.30
CA ILE A 638 -15.74 26.01 2.78
C ILE A 638 -16.75 26.43 3.86
N ALA A 639 -17.98 25.94 3.76
CA ALA A 639 -18.99 26.15 4.79
C ALA A 639 -18.52 25.57 6.13
N HIS A 640 -18.61 26.36 7.21
CA HIS A 640 -18.18 25.95 8.55
C HIS A 640 -16.72 25.45 8.61
N ARG A 641 -15.81 26.04 7.80
CA ARG A 641 -14.43 25.58 7.59
C ARG A 641 -13.68 25.20 8.88
N GLU A 642 -13.79 25.97 9.95
CA GLU A 642 -13.11 25.66 11.21
C GLU A 642 -13.68 24.42 11.90
N THR A 643 -15.00 24.23 11.87
CA THR A 643 -15.64 23.01 12.39
C THR A 643 -15.27 21.79 11.54
N LEU A 644 -15.22 21.95 10.21
CA LEU A 644 -14.77 20.90 9.30
C LEU A 644 -13.31 20.50 9.56
N ARG A 645 -12.41 21.50 9.71
CA ARG A 645 -11.00 21.27 10.04
C ARG A 645 -10.84 20.48 11.33
N ARG A 646 -11.51 20.92 12.40
CA ARG A 646 -11.49 20.23 13.70
C ARG A 646 -12.11 18.83 13.65
N LEU A 647 -13.13 18.62 12.82
CA LEU A 647 -13.69 17.30 12.59
C LEU A 647 -12.70 16.40 11.87
N GLY A 648 -12.02 16.91 10.85
CA GLY A 648 -10.92 16.22 10.16
C GLY A 648 -9.83 15.81 11.15
N ASP A 649 -9.28 16.76 11.92
CA ASP A 649 -8.23 16.51 12.91
C ASP A 649 -8.57 15.35 13.85
N VAL A 650 -9.76 15.35 14.47
CA VAL A 650 -10.15 14.30 15.42
C VAL A 650 -10.59 13.01 14.74
N TYR A 651 -11.10 13.08 13.51
CA TYR A 651 -11.45 11.90 12.71
C TYR A 651 -10.22 11.07 12.39
N GLU A 652 -9.12 11.71 11.99
CA GLU A 652 -7.85 11.01 11.77
C GLU A 652 -7.37 10.30 13.06
N GLN A 653 -7.41 11.00 14.20
CA GLN A 653 -6.95 10.43 15.48
C GLN A 653 -7.82 9.28 16.01
N VAL A 654 -9.11 9.23 15.64
CA VAL A 654 -10.02 8.15 16.06
C VAL A 654 -10.07 7.00 15.06
N ASN A 655 -9.80 7.25 13.78
CA ASN A 655 -9.98 6.26 12.72
C ASN A 655 -8.66 5.64 12.25
N ALA A 656 -7.62 6.44 12.01
CA ALA A 656 -6.37 5.93 11.47
C ALA A 656 -5.69 4.92 12.42
N PRO A 657 -4.97 3.91 11.90
CA PRO A 657 -4.28 2.92 12.74
C PRO A 657 -3.22 3.56 13.65
N PHE A 658 -2.54 4.60 13.17
CA PHE A 658 -1.57 5.40 13.94
C PHE A 658 -2.19 6.54 14.73
N GLY A 659 -3.51 6.72 14.66
CA GLY A 659 -4.24 7.67 15.50
C GLY A 659 -4.19 7.26 16.97
N GLU A 660 -4.43 8.23 17.85
CA GLU A 660 -4.43 8.01 19.31
C GLU A 660 -5.34 6.85 19.76
N PHE A 661 -6.48 6.63 19.08
CA PHE A 661 -7.36 5.50 19.37
C PHE A 661 -6.68 4.16 19.10
N GLY A 662 -6.15 3.96 17.89
CA GLY A 662 -5.51 2.70 17.46
C GLY A 662 -4.31 2.34 18.33
N LEU A 663 -3.40 3.28 18.57
CA LEU A 663 -2.22 3.07 19.43
C LEU A 663 -2.59 2.78 20.90
N SER A 664 -3.68 3.38 21.39
CA SER A 664 -4.18 3.10 22.74
C SER A 664 -4.79 1.70 22.84
N THR A 665 -5.59 1.27 21.86
CA THR A 665 -6.15 -0.09 21.84
C THR A 665 -5.05 -1.14 21.67
N LEU A 666 -4.01 -0.87 20.87
CA LEU A 666 -2.85 -1.75 20.75
C LEU A 666 -2.09 -1.88 22.07
N THR A 667 -1.89 -0.76 22.79
CA THR A 667 -1.29 -0.78 24.13
C THR A 667 -2.13 -1.60 25.11
N ALA A 668 -3.44 -1.41 25.10
CA ALA A 668 -4.36 -2.17 25.95
C ALA A 668 -4.34 -3.67 25.64
N SER A 669 -4.36 -4.05 24.35
CA SER A 669 -4.25 -5.44 23.90
C SER A 669 -2.92 -6.06 24.31
N SER A 670 -1.82 -5.31 24.18
CA SER A 670 -0.50 -5.77 24.62
C SER A 670 -0.45 -6.11 26.11
N ASN A 671 -1.06 -5.26 26.96
CA ASN A 671 -1.16 -5.51 28.40
C ASN A 671 -2.07 -6.70 28.71
N ALA A 672 -3.21 -6.77 28.03
CA ALA A 672 -4.15 -7.89 28.12
C ALA A 672 -3.47 -9.22 27.76
N ILE A 673 -2.68 -9.24 26.69
CA ILE A 673 -2.00 -10.44 26.20
C ILE A 673 -0.96 -10.92 27.20
N LYS A 674 -0.16 -10.01 27.78
CA LYS A 674 0.81 -10.30 28.84
C LYS A 674 0.16 -10.85 30.11
N SER A 675 -1.09 -10.47 30.36
CA SER A 675 -1.81 -10.84 31.57
C SER A 675 -2.23 -12.32 31.59
N GLY A 676 -2.78 -12.73 32.73
CA GLY A 676 -3.36 -14.05 32.89
C GLY A 676 -2.33 -15.17 33.14
N SER A 677 -2.83 -16.40 33.11
CA SER A 677 -2.07 -17.63 33.36
C SER A 677 -2.78 -18.83 32.75
N ALA A 678 -2.16 -20.01 32.81
CA ALA A 678 -2.81 -21.26 32.39
C ALA A 678 -4.13 -21.58 33.14
N ALA A 679 -4.42 -20.92 34.26
CA ALA A 679 -5.62 -21.15 35.06
C ALA A 679 -6.63 -19.99 35.02
N ASP A 680 -6.25 -18.81 34.52
CA ASP A 680 -7.09 -17.60 34.55
C ASP A 680 -6.67 -16.59 33.47
N ASP A 681 -7.54 -16.40 32.46
CA ASP A 681 -7.43 -15.39 31.39
C ASP A 681 -8.62 -14.41 31.44
N SER A 682 -9.20 -14.18 32.63
CA SER A 682 -10.35 -13.28 32.81
C SER A 682 -10.02 -11.82 32.51
N ASN A 683 -8.82 -11.33 32.87
CA ASN A 683 -8.39 -9.97 32.55
C ASN A 683 -8.27 -9.77 31.03
N TYR A 684 -7.58 -10.69 30.34
CA TYR A 684 -7.49 -10.71 28.89
C TYR A 684 -8.87 -10.66 28.22
N THR A 685 -9.78 -11.55 28.66
CA THR A 685 -11.15 -11.61 28.12
C THR A 685 -11.87 -10.29 28.34
N ASN A 686 -11.74 -9.67 29.51
CA ASN A 686 -12.40 -8.42 29.84
C ASN A 686 -11.87 -7.24 29.02
N VAL A 687 -10.55 -7.06 28.94
CA VAL A 687 -9.93 -5.95 28.20
C VAL A 687 -10.25 -6.06 26.72
N GLU A 688 -10.10 -7.24 26.12
CA GLU A 688 -10.38 -7.42 24.69
C GLU A 688 -11.87 -7.27 24.34
N ASN A 689 -12.78 -7.64 25.25
CA ASN A 689 -14.21 -7.35 25.05
C ASN A 689 -14.49 -5.84 25.11
N GLN A 690 -13.77 -5.08 25.94
CA GLN A 690 -13.88 -3.62 25.97
C GLN A 690 -13.28 -2.99 24.69
N ILE A 691 -12.14 -3.48 24.20
CA ILE A 691 -11.59 -3.08 22.89
C ILE A 691 -12.62 -3.35 21.80
N GLY A 692 -13.23 -4.53 21.77
CA GLY A 692 -14.27 -4.87 20.79
C GLY A 692 -15.50 -3.96 20.84
N SER A 693 -15.92 -3.54 22.04
CA SER A 693 -17.00 -2.54 22.19
C SER A 693 -16.59 -1.18 21.64
N LEU A 694 -15.41 -0.69 22.03
CA LEU A 694 -14.88 0.59 21.57
C LEU A 694 -14.68 0.61 20.05
N ALA A 695 -14.13 -0.47 19.47
CA ALA A 695 -13.96 -0.61 18.03
C ALA A 695 -15.32 -0.59 17.31
N GLY A 696 -16.34 -1.26 17.84
CA GLY A 696 -17.70 -1.20 17.28
C GLY A 696 -18.31 0.20 17.31
N GLU A 697 -18.12 0.94 18.39
CA GLU A 697 -18.56 2.34 18.51
C GLU A 697 -17.78 3.27 17.57
N ARG A 698 -16.46 3.06 17.46
CA ARG A 698 -15.58 3.76 16.52
C ARG A 698 -16.03 3.52 15.09
N ASP A 699 -16.19 2.28 14.65
CA ASP A 699 -16.57 1.93 13.28
C ASP A 699 -17.91 2.59 12.89
N ALA A 700 -18.87 2.59 13.81
CA ALA A 700 -20.17 3.24 13.59
C ALA A 700 -20.06 4.76 13.46
N LEU A 701 -19.24 5.41 14.30
CA LEU A 701 -19.01 6.85 14.23
C LEU A 701 -18.22 7.23 12.98
N ALA A 702 -17.13 6.52 12.69
CA ALA A 702 -16.29 6.73 11.53
C ALA A 702 -17.10 6.61 10.24
N ALA A 703 -18.00 5.62 10.14
CA ALA A 703 -18.91 5.49 9.01
C ALA A 703 -19.78 6.74 8.81
N GLN A 704 -20.35 7.30 9.88
CA GLN A 704 -21.15 8.53 9.78
C GLN A 704 -20.30 9.73 9.33
N ILE A 705 -19.11 9.90 9.93
CA ILE A 705 -18.21 11.02 9.62
C ILE A 705 -17.73 10.92 8.18
N ARG A 706 -17.19 9.77 7.74
CA ARG A 706 -16.66 9.62 6.38
C ARG A 706 -17.74 9.77 5.31
N THR A 707 -18.96 9.26 5.55
CA THR A 707 -20.09 9.50 4.64
C THR A 707 -20.39 10.99 4.51
N ALA A 708 -20.40 11.74 5.62
CA ALA A 708 -20.67 13.18 5.59
C ALA A 708 -19.53 13.98 4.93
N LEU A 709 -18.27 13.60 5.18
CA LEU A 709 -17.10 14.22 4.53
C LEU A 709 -17.07 13.96 3.03
N ASN A 710 -17.36 12.74 2.59
CA ASN A 710 -17.48 12.38 1.17
C ASN A 710 -18.63 13.15 0.50
N ALA A 711 -19.82 13.20 1.12
CA ALA A 711 -20.95 13.96 0.57
C ALA A 711 -20.66 15.47 0.49
N ALA A 712 -19.92 16.02 1.44
CA ALA A 712 -19.46 17.39 1.39
C ALA A 712 -18.40 17.62 0.30
N ALA A 713 -17.53 16.65 0.03
CA ALA A 713 -16.52 16.75 -1.01
C ALA A 713 -17.10 16.62 -2.42
N PHE A 714 -17.99 15.64 -2.64
CA PHE A 714 -18.34 15.17 -3.98
C PHE A 714 -19.83 15.34 -4.34
N ASP A 715 -20.73 15.43 -3.36
CA ASP A 715 -22.19 15.53 -3.61
C ASP A 715 -22.75 16.94 -3.39
N GLY A 716 -21.91 17.92 -3.04
CA GLY A 716 -22.31 19.30 -2.77
C GLY A 716 -23.16 19.46 -1.50
N ALA A 717 -23.14 18.48 -0.59
CA ALA A 717 -23.93 18.48 0.64
C ALA A 717 -23.08 18.98 1.83
N PRO A 718 -23.20 20.26 2.25
CA PRO A 718 -22.41 20.78 3.35
C PRO A 718 -22.71 20.06 4.66
N LEU A 719 -21.71 20.00 5.55
CA LEU A 719 -21.89 19.44 6.88
C LEU A 719 -22.97 20.20 7.68
N ASN A 720 -23.75 19.45 8.45
CA ASN A 720 -24.51 20.04 9.55
C ASN A 720 -23.54 20.38 10.69
N GLU A 721 -23.33 21.67 10.95
CA GLU A 721 -22.34 22.12 11.93
C GLU A 721 -22.58 21.60 13.36
N GLN A 722 -23.84 21.48 13.79
CA GLN A 722 -24.15 20.98 15.13
C GLN A 722 -23.83 19.49 15.23
N GLN A 723 -24.23 18.70 14.23
CA GLN A 723 -23.92 17.28 14.16
C GLN A 723 -22.40 17.05 14.11
N ALA A 724 -21.66 17.88 13.36
CA ALA A 724 -20.20 17.81 13.31
C ALA A 724 -19.57 18.08 14.69
N LYS A 725 -20.08 19.05 15.46
CA LYS A 725 -19.63 19.28 16.85
C LYS A 725 -19.94 18.09 17.76
N ASP A 726 -21.09 17.45 17.58
CA ASP A 726 -21.46 16.27 18.35
C ASP A 726 -20.56 15.08 18.01
N TRP A 727 -20.18 14.90 16.74
CA TRP A 727 -19.21 13.90 16.32
C TRP A 727 -17.81 14.18 16.84
N ILE A 728 -17.35 15.43 16.85
CA ILE A 728 -16.05 15.81 17.45
C ILE A 728 -16.01 15.38 18.92
N ASN A 729 -17.07 15.65 19.69
CA ASN A 729 -17.13 15.25 21.09
C ASN A 729 -17.17 13.73 21.28
N GLN A 730 -17.90 13.00 20.41
CA GLN A 730 -17.94 11.54 20.45
C GLN A 730 -16.59 10.91 20.12
N ALA A 731 -15.91 11.41 19.08
CA ALA A 731 -14.59 10.94 18.67
C ALA A 731 -13.57 11.16 19.80
N GLN A 732 -13.54 12.35 20.40
CA GLN A 732 -12.69 12.62 21.56
C GLN A 732 -13.03 11.70 22.74
N GLY A 733 -14.32 11.44 22.99
CA GLY A 733 -14.76 10.54 24.04
C GLY A 733 -14.29 9.09 23.83
N LEU A 734 -14.26 8.60 22.60
CA LEU A 734 -13.73 7.26 22.28
C LEU A 734 -12.22 7.18 22.46
N ILE A 735 -11.50 8.21 22.01
CA ILE A 735 -10.05 8.34 22.22
C ILE A 735 -9.72 8.32 23.72
N ASP A 736 -10.43 9.12 24.53
CA ASP A 736 -10.20 9.21 25.97
C ASP A 736 -10.49 7.87 26.67
N GLN A 737 -11.54 7.14 26.24
CA GLN A 737 -11.85 5.81 26.75
C GLN A 737 -10.79 4.77 26.38
N ALA A 738 -10.29 4.79 25.14
CA ALA A 738 -9.20 3.91 24.71
C ALA A 738 -7.92 4.17 25.53
N LYS A 739 -7.57 5.45 25.74
CA LYS A 739 -6.43 5.85 26.60
C LYS A 739 -6.61 5.38 28.04
N GLN A 740 -7.83 5.51 28.59
CA GLN A 740 -8.14 5.04 29.94
C GLN A 740 -8.02 3.51 30.03
N LEU A 741 -8.51 2.78 29.04
CA LEU A 741 -8.39 1.33 28.97
C LEU A 741 -6.92 0.91 28.94
N ALA A 742 -6.11 1.52 28.07
CA ALA A 742 -4.67 1.29 28.01
C ALA A 742 -3.99 1.51 29.37
N ALA A 743 -4.31 2.60 30.07
CA ALA A 743 -3.74 2.92 31.38
C ALA A 743 -4.20 1.98 32.52
N SER A 744 -5.34 1.30 32.37
CA SER A 744 -5.96 0.44 33.41
C SER A 744 -5.86 -1.07 33.15
N SER A 745 -5.43 -1.45 31.95
CA SER A 745 -5.35 -2.82 31.44
C SER A 745 -4.31 -3.73 32.11
#